data_AF-Q21KC9-F1
#
_entry.id   AF-Q21KC9-F1
#
_cell.length_a   1.000
_cell.length_b   1.000
_cell.length_c   1.000
_cell.angle_alpha   90.00
_cell.angle_beta   90.00
_cell.angle_gamma   90.00
#
_symmetry.space_group_name_H-M   'P 1'
#
loop_
_entity.id
_entity.type
_entity.pdbx_description
1 polymer ?
#
loop_
_entity_poly.entity_id
_entity_poly.type
_entity_poly.pdbx_seq_one_letter_code
_entity_poly.pdbx_strand_id
1 'polypeptide(L)'
;MHALQTNGICSMERLRLQTFLQPLALVASVAAVTVIPNAFADSGIARYVAADGQDESDCTNLFRPCQSVIYAISQSTKTDRVYVAAGDYQINSTDDVFTIVANSYRLYGGYSRVTQFNASTPEESTTTLIGIPAQQRTLFAERGFRVVSDLKHMRPAERANTQALSKTLSATMQSHSKADCVNNSANNFPCENINLLSHVGFNDLPLNASGGSDIWGFVDLNTQREYSIIGLDTGVAVVDITDGENPFVVGSDDGLRNDWRDIKIYQHYETNTARWQAYAYVTTEANQGLAVIDMTGLPNSVTSVSYASDITSAHNVYIAGVDYTFGAPLKSNVPASLTIAGATNGGVNRVYSLTTPTAPNLVGTAGSGYMHDGSSVLINDARKNTDCINALQADNCVVYADFNEDAIVILDLTNPAAPEVISTITYSNSEYVHSGWWSEDAQTLFVHDELDEFYTGAQTQVRAFNMSNLRSPVPAGNWQSSNRTIDHNGFVRGNRYYMSNYTAGLTVLDITNPQSITRTGYFDTVPASDSTQFSGAWGAYPFYPSGKIAISDINSGLYILQDKTLASTAGEFTFSTQQYSGEEGNTVEINIERLNGSTGAATVQLELQHLTTTTSDISLDNTSLSWSDGETASKSVTLTITADGSDESVESAALWLKNPQGGATLTNGGLAYIQVADPSSTNTIQLMANQSAPAANDQPFMFVAQRLGGISSAVSVNYEVSLTVNSASTAVANGTIEWADGEAANKVVSVPASALTELSAASILEINLQNAINTQLANATVSIQLQNQPTTPTTPTTPSTPSEPSNNSSGGGNIPGYILIALIALLLCRKKRSV
;
A
#
# COMPACT_ATOMS: atom_id res chain seq x y z
N MET A 1 37.56 36.63 -40.59
CA MET A 1 38.13 37.67 -41.47
C MET A 1 37.43 37.60 -42.82
N HIS A 2 37.00 38.76 -43.33
CA HIS A 2 36.45 39.15 -44.65
C HIS A 2 35.89 38.06 -45.59
N ALA A 3 34.59 38.02 -45.93
CA ALA A 3 33.81 38.96 -46.75
C ALA A 3 34.25 39.07 -48.22
N LEU A 4 33.26 38.85 -49.11
CA LEU A 4 33.06 39.28 -50.52
C LEU A 4 32.66 38.07 -51.40
N GLN A 5 31.39 37.99 -51.85
CA GLN A 5 30.83 38.64 -53.06
C GLN A 5 31.53 38.11 -54.33
N THR A 6 30.89 37.69 -55.44
CA THR A 6 29.59 38.03 -56.03
C THR A 6 29.46 37.28 -57.36
N ASN A 7 28.21 37.08 -57.83
CA ASN A 7 27.75 37.03 -59.24
C ASN A 7 28.27 35.88 -60.13
N GLY A 8 27.49 35.18 -60.94
CA GLY A 8 26.12 35.34 -61.43
C GLY A 8 25.99 34.64 -62.79
N ILE A 9 24.76 34.60 -63.33
CA ILE A 9 24.41 34.36 -64.75
C ILE A 9 24.45 32.88 -65.17
N CYS A 10 23.54 32.31 -65.96
CA CYS A 10 22.18 32.56 -66.46
C CYS A 10 21.92 31.42 -67.45
N SER A 11 20.74 30.81 -67.48
CA SER A 11 20.20 30.23 -68.71
C SER A 11 18.71 29.92 -68.54
N MET A 12 17.90 30.75 -69.18
CA MET A 12 16.48 30.57 -69.44
C MET A 12 16.29 29.88 -70.79
N GLU A 13 15.29 29.01 -70.90
CA GLU A 13 14.35 28.95 -72.04
C GLU A 13 12.96 28.62 -71.47
N ARG A 14 12.06 29.61 -71.33
CA ARG A 14 11.09 30.14 -72.31
C ARG A 14 10.06 29.11 -72.79
N LEU A 15 8.78 29.42 -72.97
CA LEU A 15 7.84 30.48 -72.58
C LEU A 15 6.55 30.15 -73.35
N ARG A 16 5.38 30.24 -72.72
CA ARG A 16 4.10 30.77 -73.30
C ARG A 16 3.07 30.84 -72.15
N LEU A 17 2.90 32.00 -71.50
CA LEU A 17 1.93 33.09 -71.79
C LEU A 17 0.47 32.59 -71.85
N GLN A 18 -0.54 33.15 -71.17
CA GLN A 18 -0.69 34.36 -70.35
C GLN A 18 -2.10 34.26 -69.73
N THR A 19 -2.35 34.61 -68.47
CA THR A 19 -3.07 35.88 -68.13
C THR A 19 -3.09 36.10 -66.61
N PHE A 20 -2.96 37.37 -66.26
CA PHE A 20 -2.82 37.97 -64.94
C PHE A 20 -4.09 37.88 -64.07
N LEU A 21 -3.91 37.65 -62.75
CA LEU A 21 -4.32 38.56 -61.66
C LEU A 21 -4.10 37.87 -60.29
N GLN A 22 -3.18 38.40 -59.50
CA GLN A 22 -3.11 38.27 -58.04
C GLN A 22 -3.30 39.69 -57.47
N PRO A 23 -3.78 39.90 -56.21
CA PRO A 23 -3.10 39.35 -55.04
C PRO A 23 -3.91 39.11 -53.73
N LEU A 24 -3.23 38.49 -52.76
CA LEU A 24 -3.42 38.47 -51.29
C LEU A 24 -4.71 37.88 -50.67
N ALA A 25 -4.58 36.75 -49.96
CA ALA A 25 -5.21 36.45 -48.66
C ALA A 25 -4.61 35.16 -48.05
N LEU A 26 -3.81 35.30 -46.99
CA LEU A 26 -4.13 34.86 -45.62
C LEU A 26 -3.95 33.34 -45.37
N VAL A 27 -2.72 32.97 -44.97
CA VAL A 27 -2.47 31.70 -44.28
C VAL A 27 -3.01 31.85 -42.85
N ALA A 28 -4.19 31.30 -42.59
CA ALA A 28 -4.68 31.11 -41.24
C ALA A 28 -3.99 29.87 -40.65
N SER A 29 -2.98 30.09 -39.83
CA SER A 29 -2.50 29.10 -38.87
C SER A 29 -3.61 28.87 -37.85
N VAL A 30 -4.44 27.86 -38.09
CA VAL A 30 -5.26 27.24 -37.05
C VAL A 30 -4.27 26.51 -36.14
N ALA A 31 -3.95 27.12 -35.02
CA ALA A 31 -3.44 26.39 -33.87
C ALA A 31 -4.54 25.40 -33.49
N ALA A 32 -4.39 24.15 -33.91
CA ALA A 32 -5.08 23.05 -33.26
C ALA A 32 -4.55 23.04 -31.83
N VAL A 33 -5.27 23.69 -30.92
CA VAL A 33 -5.21 23.39 -29.50
C VAL A 33 -5.72 21.95 -29.42
N THR A 34 -4.81 21.00 -29.52
CA THR A 34 -5.02 19.67 -28.95
C THR A 34 -5.24 19.91 -27.48
N VAL A 35 -6.51 20.02 -27.09
CA VAL A 35 -6.93 19.77 -25.73
C VAL A 35 -6.51 18.33 -25.48
N ILE A 36 -5.37 18.15 -24.80
CA ILE A 36 -5.08 16.90 -24.14
C ILE A 36 -6.20 16.78 -23.11
N PRO A 37 -7.11 15.80 -23.21
CA PRO A 37 -8.07 15.57 -22.15
C PRO A 37 -7.25 15.11 -20.94
N ASN A 38 -7.10 15.99 -19.95
CA ASN A 38 -6.79 15.57 -18.59
C ASN A 38 -8.05 14.89 -18.05
N ALA A 39 -8.31 13.67 -18.49
CA ALA A 39 -9.22 12.77 -17.80
C ALA A 39 -8.33 11.89 -16.93
N PHE A 40 -8.01 12.36 -15.72
CA PHE A 40 -7.54 11.47 -14.67
C PHE A 40 -8.81 10.85 -14.10
N ALA A 41 -9.09 9.58 -14.39
CA ALA A 41 -10.36 8.95 -14.01
C ALA A 41 -10.59 8.93 -12.48
N ASP A 42 -9.51 9.09 -11.71
CA ASP A 42 -9.53 9.19 -10.26
C ASP A 42 -9.36 10.60 -9.66
N SER A 43 -9.22 11.65 -10.48
CA SER A 43 -9.33 13.02 -9.96
C SER A 43 -10.80 13.35 -9.67
N GLY A 44 -11.28 13.03 -8.47
CA GLY A 44 -12.70 13.08 -8.10
C GLY A 44 -13.43 14.33 -8.56
N ILE A 45 -14.44 14.14 -9.41
CA ILE A 45 -15.24 15.21 -10.01
C ILE A 45 -16.44 15.51 -9.10
N ALA A 46 -16.84 16.78 -9.08
CA ALA A 46 -18.05 17.21 -8.41
C ALA A 46 -19.29 16.82 -9.24
N ARG A 47 -20.20 16.08 -8.63
CA ARG A 47 -21.51 15.73 -9.19
C ARG A 47 -22.61 16.43 -8.41
N TYR A 48 -23.62 16.92 -9.11
CA TYR A 48 -24.63 17.82 -8.56
C TYR A 48 -26.02 17.21 -8.69
N VAL A 49 -26.77 17.23 -7.59
CA VAL A 49 -28.12 16.68 -7.49
C VAL A 49 -29.08 17.74 -6.99
N ALA A 50 -30.26 17.85 -7.61
CA ALA A 50 -31.35 18.71 -7.16
C ALA A 50 -32.71 18.05 -7.41
N ALA A 51 -33.67 18.24 -6.50
CA ALA A 51 -34.99 17.60 -6.60
C ALA A 51 -35.77 17.96 -7.89
N ASP A 52 -35.47 19.11 -8.50
CA ASP A 52 -36.02 19.57 -9.78
C ASP A 52 -35.09 19.35 -10.98
N GLY A 53 -34.06 18.52 -10.81
CA GLY A 53 -33.11 18.11 -11.84
C GLY A 53 -33.67 17.04 -12.79
N GLN A 54 -32.80 16.49 -13.65
CA GLN A 54 -33.12 15.42 -14.60
C GLN A 54 -31.97 14.42 -14.73
N ASP A 55 -32.29 13.13 -14.63
CA ASP A 55 -31.34 12.00 -14.73
C ASP A 55 -31.02 11.68 -16.21
N GLU A 56 -30.35 12.60 -16.90
CA GLU A 56 -30.06 12.50 -18.35
C GLU A 56 -28.56 12.71 -18.70
N SER A 57 -27.69 12.91 -17.71
CA SER A 57 -26.27 13.25 -17.91
C SER A 57 -25.36 12.52 -16.91
N ASP A 58 -24.07 12.88 -16.88
CA ASP A 58 -23.10 12.43 -15.87
C ASP A 58 -23.19 13.24 -14.56
N CYS A 59 -24.16 14.14 -14.41
CA CYS A 59 -24.36 14.97 -13.21
C CYS A 59 -23.23 15.98 -12.92
N THR A 60 -22.29 16.21 -13.85
CA THR A 60 -21.17 17.16 -13.62
C THR A 60 -21.56 18.62 -13.82
N ASN A 61 -22.71 18.88 -14.43
CA ASN A 61 -23.17 20.24 -14.72
C ASN A 61 -24.08 20.80 -13.61
N LEU A 62 -23.54 21.72 -12.79
CA LEU A 62 -24.28 22.36 -11.70
C LEU A 62 -25.54 23.12 -12.14
N PHE A 63 -25.65 23.54 -13.41
CA PHE A 63 -26.82 24.23 -13.93
C PHE A 63 -27.92 23.26 -14.40
N ARG A 64 -27.54 22.00 -14.69
CA ARG A 64 -28.43 20.90 -15.08
C ARG A 64 -28.13 19.69 -14.20
N PRO A 65 -28.38 19.80 -12.88
CA PRO A 65 -28.08 18.72 -11.96
C PRO A 65 -28.98 17.51 -12.23
N CYS A 66 -28.52 16.35 -11.79
CA CYS A 66 -29.33 15.14 -11.78
C CYS A 66 -30.46 15.25 -10.76
N GLN A 67 -31.52 14.49 -10.98
CA GLN A 67 -32.68 14.47 -10.11
C GLN A 67 -32.45 13.61 -8.87
N SER A 68 -31.88 12.42 -9.05
CA SER A 68 -31.77 11.42 -7.99
C SER A 68 -30.33 11.22 -7.51
N VAL A 69 -30.20 10.97 -6.20
CA VAL A 69 -28.91 10.67 -5.57
C VAL A 69 -28.36 9.34 -6.06
N ILE A 70 -29.23 8.33 -6.23
CA ILE A 70 -28.87 7.00 -6.74
C ILE A 70 -28.32 7.08 -8.16
N TYR A 71 -28.99 7.83 -9.04
CA TYR A 71 -28.49 8.01 -10.39
C TYR A 71 -27.11 8.69 -10.38
N ALA A 72 -26.93 9.75 -9.59
CA ALA A 72 -25.61 10.38 -9.47
C ALA A 72 -24.52 9.40 -8.99
N ILE A 73 -24.80 8.57 -7.98
CA ILE A 73 -23.86 7.52 -7.52
C ILE A 73 -23.57 6.51 -8.64
N SER A 74 -24.57 6.12 -9.44
CA SER A 74 -24.38 5.20 -10.57
C SER A 74 -23.54 5.79 -11.71
N GLN A 75 -23.34 7.11 -11.72
CA GLN A 75 -22.41 7.76 -12.65
C GLN A 75 -21.03 7.97 -12.02
N SER A 76 -20.88 7.75 -10.70
CA SER A 76 -19.69 8.11 -9.92
C SER A 76 -18.62 7.03 -9.84
N THR A 77 -17.37 7.38 -10.13
CA THR A 77 -16.18 6.59 -9.77
C THR A 77 -15.82 6.83 -8.29
N LYS A 78 -14.93 6.01 -7.72
CA LYS A 78 -14.59 5.98 -6.28
C LYS A 78 -14.34 7.35 -5.62
N THR A 79 -13.79 8.33 -6.34
CA THR A 79 -13.42 9.65 -5.80
C THR A 79 -14.42 10.77 -6.03
N ASP A 80 -15.47 10.53 -6.82
CA ASP A 80 -16.44 11.58 -7.12
C ASP A 80 -17.26 11.99 -5.90
N ARG A 81 -17.43 13.31 -5.74
CA ARG A 81 -18.20 13.89 -4.64
C ARG A 81 -19.58 14.27 -5.12
N VAL A 82 -20.62 13.80 -4.42
CA VAL A 82 -22.01 14.08 -4.79
C VAL A 82 -22.57 15.15 -3.86
N TYR A 83 -22.73 16.36 -4.39
CA TYR A 83 -23.33 17.51 -3.72
C TYR A 83 -24.83 17.55 -3.97
N VAL A 84 -25.61 17.48 -2.90
CA VAL A 84 -27.06 17.34 -2.96
C VAL A 84 -27.71 18.63 -2.44
N ALA A 85 -28.51 19.26 -3.31
CA ALA A 85 -29.20 20.49 -2.99
C ALA A 85 -30.33 20.26 -1.96
N ALA A 86 -30.87 21.36 -1.42
CA ALA A 86 -32.06 21.34 -0.58
C ALA A 86 -33.25 20.71 -1.33
N GLY A 87 -33.98 19.84 -0.63
CA GLY A 87 -35.09 19.07 -1.21
C GLY A 87 -35.31 17.76 -0.48
N ASP A 88 -36.39 17.07 -0.86
CA ASP A 88 -36.76 15.76 -0.33
C ASP A 88 -36.45 14.67 -1.37
N TYR A 89 -35.65 13.68 -0.98
CA TYR A 89 -35.15 12.62 -1.85
C TYR A 89 -35.65 11.27 -1.34
N GLN A 90 -36.52 10.64 -2.14
CA GLN A 90 -37.20 9.40 -1.80
C GLN A 90 -36.35 8.18 -2.20
N ILE A 91 -36.06 7.30 -1.23
CA ILE A 91 -35.32 6.05 -1.42
C ILE A 91 -36.32 4.89 -1.39
N ASN A 92 -36.40 4.13 -2.49
CA ASN A 92 -37.55 3.28 -2.77
C ASN A 92 -37.25 1.78 -2.72
N SER A 93 -35.99 1.37 -2.83
CA SER A 93 -35.58 -0.04 -2.79
C SER A 93 -34.60 -0.34 -1.65
N THR A 94 -34.43 -1.62 -1.33
CA THR A 94 -33.42 -2.08 -0.38
C THR A 94 -32.00 -1.85 -0.92
N ASP A 95 -31.80 -2.05 -2.21
CA ASP A 95 -30.50 -1.86 -2.88
C ASP A 95 -30.11 -0.37 -2.88
N ASP A 96 -31.07 0.53 -3.10
CA ASP A 96 -30.84 1.98 -3.02
C ASP A 96 -30.36 2.41 -1.62
N VAL A 97 -30.91 1.77 -0.57
CA VAL A 97 -30.48 2.02 0.81
C VAL A 97 -29.04 1.56 0.99
N PHE A 98 -28.68 0.37 0.53
CA PHE A 98 -27.29 -0.09 0.57
C PHE A 98 -26.37 0.89 -0.16
N THR A 99 -26.68 1.20 -1.43
CA THR A 99 -25.90 2.11 -2.28
C THR A 99 -25.68 3.45 -1.58
N ILE A 100 -26.71 4.05 -0.97
CA ILE A 100 -26.54 5.34 -0.28
C ILE A 100 -25.66 5.21 0.97
N VAL A 101 -25.85 4.16 1.79
CA VAL A 101 -25.08 4.02 3.03
C VAL A 101 -23.62 3.66 2.73
N ALA A 102 -23.36 2.72 1.82
CA ALA A 102 -22.02 2.32 1.40
C ALA A 102 -21.24 3.48 0.78
N ASN A 103 -21.93 4.39 0.11
CA ASN A 103 -21.32 5.57 -0.51
C ASN A 103 -21.43 6.83 0.35
N SER A 104 -21.90 6.73 1.60
CA SER A 104 -22.09 7.89 2.49
C SER A 104 -20.82 8.71 2.69
N TYR A 105 -19.65 8.07 2.56
CA TYR A 105 -18.35 8.74 2.69
C TYR A 105 -18.06 9.79 1.60
N ARG A 106 -18.83 9.81 0.50
CA ARG A 106 -18.70 10.76 -0.62
C ARG A 106 -19.97 11.57 -0.91
N LEU A 107 -21.00 11.45 -0.07
CA LEU A 107 -22.25 12.22 -0.20
C LEU A 107 -22.23 13.44 0.72
N TYR A 108 -22.69 14.58 0.20
CA TYR A 108 -22.72 15.85 0.94
C TYR A 108 -24.05 16.59 0.72
N GLY A 109 -24.82 16.75 1.79
CA GLY A 109 -26.08 17.48 1.82
C GLY A 109 -25.90 18.93 2.28
N GLY A 110 -26.99 19.69 2.27
CA GLY A 110 -26.99 21.07 2.72
C GLY A 110 -26.65 22.09 1.63
N TYR A 111 -26.63 21.69 0.35
CA TYR A 111 -26.27 22.60 -0.74
C TYR A 111 -27.50 23.31 -1.31
N SER A 112 -27.27 24.34 -2.13
CA SER A 112 -28.36 25.05 -2.81
C SER A 112 -27.99 25.39 -4.24
N ARG A 113 -28.98 25.30 -5.13
CA ARG A 113 -28.85 25.79 -6.51
C ARG A 113 -28.70 27.31 -6.55
N VAL A 114 -29.24 28.03 -5.56
CA VAL A 114 -29.14 29.49 -5.47
C VAL A 114 -27.71 29.92 -5.20
N THR A 115 -27.00 29.19 -4.34
CA THR A 115 -25.58 29.42 -4.04
C THR A 115 -24.65 28.72 -5.02
N GLN A 116 -25.20 28.09 -6.07
CA GLN A 116 -24.45 27.30 -7.06
C GLN A 116 -23.57 26.23 -6.43
N PHE A 117 -24.05 25.60 -5.36
CA PHE A 117 -23.34 24.56 -4.63
C PHE A 117 -21.98 25.00 -4.03
N ASN A 118 -21.74 26.30 -3.85
CA ASN A 118 -20.43 26.80 -3.39
C ASN A 118 -20.11 26.47 -1.92
N ALA A 119 -21.13 26.26 -1.09
CA ALA A 119 -20.96 25.92 0.32
C ALA A 119 -22.19 25.14 0.83
N SER A 120 -21.95 24.26 1.79
CA SER A 120 -23.01 23.58 2.54
C SER A 120 -23.53 24.48 3.66
N THR A 121 -24.85 24.67 3.73
CA THR A 121 -25.57 25.34 4.82
C THR A 121 -26.75 24.48 5.29
N PRO A 122 -26.52 23.36 6.01
CA PRO A 122 -27.57 22.38 6.33
C PRO A 122 -28.76 22.94 7.13
N GLU A 123 -28.54 24.01 7.90
CA GLU A 123 -29.59 24.70 8.68
C GLU A 123 -30.54 25.55 7.80
N GLU A 124 -30.06 26.06 6.67
CA GLU A 124 -30.82 26.92 5.75
C GLU A 124 -31.30 26.16 4.50
N SER A 125 -30.48 25.23 4.03
CA SER A 125 -30.65 24.47 2.79
C SER A 125 -30.89 22.99 3.11
N THR A 126 -31.98 22.68 3.81
CA THR A 126 -32.23 21.31 4.29
C THR A 126 -32.36 20.30 3.14
N THR A 127 -31.47 19.31 3.13
CA THR A 127 -31.54 18.12 2.26
C THR A 127 -32.08 16.94 3.05
N THR A 128 -33.23 16.39 2.67
CA THR A 128 -33.87 15.27 3.37
C THR A 128 -33.75 13.96 2.60
N LEU A 129 -33.20 12.91 3.22
CA LEU A 129 -33.28 11.53 2.72
C LEU A 129 -34.45 10.81 3.37
N ILE A 130 -35.42 10.37 2.56
CA ILE A 130 -36.63 9.68 3.02
C ILE A 130 -36.52 8.19 2.67
N GLY A 131 -36.63 7.30 3.67
CA GLY A 131 -36.52 5.85 3.47
C GLY A 131 -35.22 5.24 4.00
N ILE A 132 -34.32 6.04 4.58
CA ILE A 132 -33.10 5.55 5.24
C ILE A 132 -33.42 5.06 6.67
N PRO A 133 -32.91 3.87 7.07
CA PRO A 133 -33.05 3.36 8.43
C PRO A 133 -32.62 4.35 9.51
N ALA A 134 -33.32 4.37 10.65
CA ALA A 134 -33.08 5.35 11.71
C ALA A 134 -31.68 5.25 12.34
N GLN A 135 -31.08 4.06 12.27
CA GLN A 135 -29.74 3.75 12.75
C GLN A 135 -28.66 4.56 12.02
N GLN A 136 -28.90 4.94 10.77
CA GLN A 136 -27.95 5.68 9.93
C GLN A 136 -28.10 7.20 10.05
N ARG A 137 -28.97 7.70 10.95
CA ARG A 137 -29.24 9.14 11.10
C ARG A 137 -28.00 9.95 11.45
N THR A 138 -27.17 9.47 12.38
CA THR A 138 -25.98 10.19 12.84
C THR A 138 -24.97 10.34 11.70
N LEU A 139 -24.66 9.23 11.01
CA LEU A 139 -23.79 9.20 9.84
C LEU A 139 -24.19 10.26 8.80
N PHE A 140 -25.47 10.30 8.41
CA PHE A 140 -25.94 11.24 7.40
C PHE A 140 -26.08 12.68 7.92
N ALA A 141 -26.34 12.88 9.21
CA ALA A 141 -26.38 14.21 9.80
C ALA A 141 -25.01 14.91 9.74
N GLU A 142 -23.93 14.18 10.01
CA GLU A 142 -22.55 14.69 9.86
C GLU A 142 -22.22 15.05 8.41
N ARG A 143 -22.91 14.43 7.44
CA ARG A 143 -22.81 14.74 6.01
C ARG A 143 -23.80 15.82 5.54
N GLY A 144 -24.47 16.52 6.45
CA GLY A 144 -25.38 17.63 6.12
C GLY A 144 -26.78 17.20 5.65
N PHE A 145 -27.18 15.95 5.88
CA PHE A 145 -28.51 15.45 5.54
C PHE A 145 -29.41 15.33 6.77
N ARG A 146 -30.70 15.54 6.56
CA ARG A 146 -31.76 15.13 7.49
C ARG A 146 -32.32 13.78 7.05
N VAL A 147 -32.36 12.80 7.95
CA VAL A 147 -32.93 11.47 7.63
C VAL A 147 -34.35 11.33 8.18
N VAL A 148 -35.28 10.93 7.31
CA VAL A 148 -36.65 10.56 7.65
C VAL A 148 -36.85 9.07 7.38
N SER A 149 -36.94 8.29 8.47
CA SER A 149 -37.16 6.85 8.42
C SER A 149 -38.64 6.51 8.24
N ASP A 150 -39.28 7.07 7.22
CA ASP A 150 -40.57 6.53 6.77
C ASP A 150 -40.25 5.38 5.80
N LEU A 151 -40.59 4.15 6.16
CA LEU A 151 -40.45 2.99 5.27
C LEU A 151 -41.82 2.57 4.72
N LYS A 152 -42.92 3.22 5.13
CA LYS A 152 -44.29 2.73 4.89
C LYS A 152 -44.66 2.69 3.41
N HIS A 153 -43.97 3.47 2.59
CA HIS A 153 -44.09 3.48 1.14
C HIS A 153 -43.43 2.27 0.45
N MET A 154 -42.51 1.55 1.10
CA MET A 154 -41.98 0.27 0.61
C MET A 154 -42.96 -0.88 0.87
N ARG A 155 -42.92 -1.90 0.02
CA ARG A 155 -43.75 -3.12 0.19
C ARG A 155 -43.33 -3.83 1.49
N PRO A 156 -44.23 -4.58 2.17
CA PRO A 156 -43.90 -5.25 3.42
C PRO A 156 -42.64 -6.14 3.38
N ALA A 157 -42.42 -6.86 2.27
CA ALA A 157 -41.23 -7.68 2.07
C ALA A 157 -39.95 -6.83 1.93
N GLU A 158 -39.99 -5.76 1.14
CA GLU A 158 -38.87 -4.80 1.01
C GLU A 158 -38.55 -4.14 2.34
N ARG A 159 -39.57 -3.76 3.13
CA ARG A 159 -39.33 -3.22 4.48
C ARG A 159 -38.59 -4.19 5.39
N ALA A 160 -38.95 -5.47 5.34
CA ALA A 160 -38.27 -6.51 6.12
C ALA A 160 -36.82 -6.69 5.64
N ASN A 161 -36.59 -6.71 4.33
CA ASN A 161 -35.26 -6.81 3.74
C ASN A 161 -34.39 -5.60 4.09
N THR A 162 -34.91 -4.37 3.96
CA THR A 162 -34.21 -3.14 4.35
C THR A 162 -33.83 -3.12 5.83
N GLN A 163 -34.69 -3.65 6.71
CA GLN A 163 -34.36 -3.79 8.12
C GLN A 163 -33.27 -4.83 8.37
N ALA A 164 -33.31 -5.97 7.68
CA ALA A 164 -32.29 -7.00 7.77
C ALA A 164 -30.94 -6.49 7.25
N LEU A 165 -30.92 -5.87 6.08
CA LEU A 165 -29.76 -5.24 5.46
C LEU A 165 -29.13 -4.17 6.38
N SER A 166 -29.96 -3.29 6.94
CA SER A 166 -29.47 -2.27 7.88
C SER A 166 -28.82 -2.88 9.11
N LYS A 167 -29.34 -4.03 9.58
CA LYS A 167 -28.74 -4.75 10.72
C LYS A 167 -27.41 -5.37 10.33
N THR A 168 -27.32 -5.98 9.14
CA THR A 168 -26.07 -6.53 8.60
C THR A 168 -25.00 -5.45 8.49
N LEU A 169 -25.34 -4.32 7.86
CA LEU A 169 -24.40 -3.20 7.69
C LEU A 169 -23.99 -2.55 9.02
N SER A 170 -24.91 -2.40 9.97
CA SER A 170 -24.55 -1.92 11.31
C SER A 170 -23.71 -2.92 12.11
N ALA A 171 -23.77 -4.22 11.78
CA ALA A 171 -22.92 -5.22 12.39
C ALA A 171 -21.49 -5.10 11.85
N THR A 172 -21.31 -4.97 10.52
CA THR A 172 -19.97 -4.82 9.92
C THR A 172 -19.23 -3.55 10.37
N MET A 173 -19.93 -2.53 10.87
CA MET A 173 -19.31 -1.33 11.46
C MET A 173 -18.74 -1.54 12.88
N GLN A 174 -18.97 -2.69 13.50
CA GLN A 174 -18.49 -3.01 14.85
C GLN A 174 -17.34 -4.01 14.76
N SER A 175 -16.41 -3.95 15.69
CA SER A 175 -15.33 -4.94 15.78
C SER A 175 -15.87 -6.34 16.06
N HIS A 176 -15.28 -7.33 15.40
CA HIS A 176 -15.63 -8.74 15.55
C HIS A 176 -14.42 -9.55 16.02
N SER A 177 -14.66 -10.43 17.00
CA SER A 177 -13.67 -11.41 17.43
C SER A 177 -13.55 -12.57 16.44
N LYS A 178 -12.54 -13.42 16.65
CA LYS A 178 -12.31 -14.66 15.91
C LYS A 178 -13.59 -15.46 15.64
N ALA A 179 -13.71 -15.94 14.41
CA ALA A 179 -14.69 -16.92 13.99
C ALA A 179 -14.15 -17.79 12.86
N ASP A 180 -14.21 -19.11 13.03
CA ASP A 180 -13.86 -20.05 11.98
C ASP A 180 -14.94 -20.05 10.88
N CYS A 181 -14.50 -20.25 9.64
CA CYS A 181 -15.40 -20.41 8.51
C CYS A 181 -16.02 -21.80 8.51
N VAL A 182 -17.25 -21.90 9.02
CA VAL A 182 -17.97 -23.17 9.13
C VAL A 182 -19.31 -23.02 8.43
N ASN A 183 -19.65 -23.98 7.55
CA ASN A 183 -20.83 -23.91 6.70
C ASN A 183 -20.92 -22.59 5.89
N ASN A 184 -19.79 -22.16 5.35
CA ASN A 184 -19.62 -20.93 4.56
C ASN A 184 -19.97 -19.64 5.30
N SER A 185 -19.82 -19.61 6.64
CA SER A 185 -19.97 -18.38 7.41
C SER A 185 -19.01 -18.31 8.61
N ALA A 186 -18.47 -17.12 8.84
CA ALA A 186 -17.69 -16.74 10.01
C ALA A 186 -18.33 -15.48 10.61
N ASN A 187 -18.99 -15.58 11.77
CA ASN A 187 -19.68 -14.44 12.41
C ASN A 187 -20.69 -13.68 11.50
N ASN A 188 -21.40 -14.40 10.63
CA ASN A 188 -22.32 -13.88 9.59
C ASN A 188 -21.65 -13.25 8.36
N PHE A 189 -20.31 -13.27 8.27
CA PHE A 189 -19.61 -13.00 7.02
C PHE A 189 -19.57 -14.28 6.18
N PRO A 190 -20.04 -14.26 4.91
CA PRO A 190 -19.86 -15.35 3.97
C PRO A 190 -18.37 -15.61 3.74
N CYS A 191 -17.98 -16.88 3.66
CA CYS A 191 -16.59 -17.25 3.49
C CYS A 191 -16.45 -18.64 2.87
N GLU A 192 -15.27 -18.93 2.34
CA GLU A 192 -14.84 -20.24 1.89
C GLU A 192 -13.34 -20.37 2.16
N ASN A 193 -12.94 -21.35 2.99
CA ASN A 193 -11.54 -21.63 3.33
C ASN A 193 -10.73 -20.43 3.87
N ILE A 194 -11.39 -19.42 4.44
CA ILE A 194 -10.76 -18.28 5.08
C ILE A 194 -11.44 -18.00 6.42
N ASN A 195 -10.70 -18.08 7.51
CA ASN A 195 -11.23 -17.79 8.85
C ASN A 195 -11.03 -16.31 9.21
N LEU A 196 -11.90 -15.78 10.06
CA LEU A 196 -11.71 -14.47 10.70
C LEU A 196 -10.90 -14.66 11.99
N LEU A 197 -9.76 -13.97 12.12
CA LEU A 197 -9.03 -13.91 13.39
C LEU A 197 -9.48 -12.72 14.23
N SER A 198 -9.62 -11.55 13.60
CA SER A 198 -10.15 -10.35 14.22
C SER A 198 -10.62 -9.36 13.18
N HIS A 199 -11.51 -8.46 13.56
CA HIS A 199 -11.85 -7.27 12.79
C HIS A 199 -11.88 -6.06 13.74
N VAL A 200 -11.15 -5.02 13.36
CA VAL A 200 -11.04 -3.75 14.08
C VAL A 200 -11.85 -2.71 13.30
N GLY A 201 -13.05 -2.42 13.80
CA GLY A 201 -13.93 -1.39 13.24
C GLY A 201 -13.39 0.02 13.50
N PHE A 202 -13.87 1.00 12.73
CA PHE A 202 -13.40 2.39 12.85
C PHE A 202 -13.55 3.02 14.24
N ASN A 203 -14.49 2.54 15.06
CA ASN A 203 -14.65 3.01 16.44
C ASN A 203 -13.46 2.63 17.34
N ASP A 204 -12.72 1.57 16.97
CA ASP A 204 -11.54 1.08 17.69
C ASP A 204 -10.23 1.45 16.96
N LEU A 205 -10.32 2.16 15.82
CA LEU A 205 -9.19 2.76 15.12
C LEU A 205 -9.03 4.25 15.51
N PRO A 206 -7.81 4.81 15.42
CA PRO A 206 -7.56 6.18 15.82
C PRO A 206 -8.10 7.20 14.81
N LEU A 207 -7.86 8.49 15.09
CA LEU A 207 -8.09 9.61 14.18
C LEU A 207 -9.56 9.88 13.79
N ASN A 208 -10.53 9.27 14.49
CA ASN A 208 -11.96 9.35 14.19
C ASN A 208 -12.25 9.10 12.70
N ALA A 209 -11.54 8.13 12.12
CA ALA A 209 -11.65 7.80 10.72
C ALA A 209 -13.06 7.30 10.38
N SER A 210 -13.49 7.57 9.15
CA SER A 210 -14.77 7.07 8.60
C SER A 210 -14.62 6.34 7.27
N GLY A 211 -13.39 6.20 6.81
CA GLY A 211 -13.03 5.56 5.55
C GLY A 211 -11.64 4.93 5.65
N GLY A 212 -11.48 3.77 5.05
CA GLY A 212 -10.20 3.08 4.86
C GLY A 212 -9.71 3.19 3.42
N SER A 213 -8.41 3.15 3.22
CA SER A 213 -7.75 3.13 1.89
C SER A 213 -6.77 1.96 1.81
N ASP A 214 -5.63 2.11 1.14
CA ASP A 214 -4.63 1.04 1.01
C ASP A 214 -4.15 0.44 2.35
N ILE A 215 -3.61 -0.77 2.27
CA ILE A 215 -3.02 -1.52 3.38
C ILE A 215 -1.64 -2.02 2.97
N TRP A 216 -0.67 -1.88 3.86
CA TRP A 216 0.58 -2.60 3.75
C TRP A 216 0.92 -3.28 5.07
N GLY A 217 1.88 -4.19 5.04
CA GLY A 217 2.36 -4.85 6.24
C GLY A 217 3.85 -5.11 6.16
N PHE A 218 4.43 -5.53 7.28
CA PHE A 218 5.79 -6.04 7.31
C PHE A 218 6.07 -6.82 8.61
N VAL A 219 7.22 -7.50 8.64
CA VAL A 219 7.80 -8.10 9.84
C VAL A 219 8.98 -7.24 10.30
N ASP A 220 8.96 -6.75 11.53
CA ASP A 220 10.10 -6.04 12.13
C ASP A 220 11.26 -7.02 12.36
N LEU A 221 12.39 -6.82 11.69
CA LEU A 221 13.55 -7.72 11.78
C LEU A 221 14.26 -7.66 13.14
N ASN A 222 13.97 -6.66 13.98
CA ASN A 222 14.46 -6.61 15.35
C ASN A 222 13.74 -7.60 16.29
N THR A 223 12.44 -7.83 16.06
CA THR A 223 11.55 -8.49 17.03
C THR A 223 10.78 -9.68 16.45
N GLN A 224 10.78 -9.84 15.12
CA GLN A 224 9.95 -10.77 14.35
C GLN A 224 8.44 -10.57 14.56
N ARG A 225 8.04 -9.40 15.05
CA ARG A 225 6.63 -9.01 15.19
C ARG A 225 6.06 -8.57 13.86
N GLU A 226 4.78 -8.84 13.64
CA GLU A 226 4.06 -8.55 12.41
C GLU A 226 3.17 -7.33 12.59
N TYR A 227 3.26 -6.36 11.68
CA TYR A 227 2.50 -5.11 11.73
C TYR A 227 1.73 -4.87 10.44
N SER A 228 0.48 -4.41 10.59
CA SER A 228 -0.34 -3.86 9.52
C SER A 228 -0.35 -2.34 9.60
N ILE A 229 -0.20 -1.66 8.47
CA ILE A 229 -0.28 -0.21 8.34
C ILE A 229 -1.47 0.11 7.43
N ILE A 230 -2.53 0.62 8.03
CA ILE A 230 -3.80 0.92 7.35
C ILE A 230 -3.91 2.41 7.04
N GLY A 231 -4.22 2.74 5.79
CA GLY A 231 -4.59 4.07 5.37
C GLY A 231 -6.01 4.40 5.81
N LEU A 232 -6.19 5.60 6.36
CA LEU A 232 -7.45 6.14 6.84
C LEU A 232 -7.74 7.47 6.15
N ASP A 233 -9.02 7.81 6.02
CA ASP A 233 -9.45 9.09 5.45
C ASP A 233 -8.84 10.30 6.17
N THR A 234 -8.39 10.15 7.43
CA THR A 234 -7.77 11.19 8.26
C THR A 234 -6.28 10.97 8.59
N GLY A 235 -5.64 9.94 8.04
CA GLY A 235 -4.23 9.66 8.31
C GLY A 235 -3.86 8.19 8.12
N VAL A 236 -2.98 7.67 8.97
CA VAL A 236 -2.51 6.27 8.93
C VAL A 236 -2.44 5.71 10.35
N ALA A 237 -2.78 4.43 10.51
CA ALA A 237 -2.60 3.71 11.78
C ALA A 237 -1.66 2.52 11.61
N VAL A 238 -0.76 2.31 12.58
CA VAL A 238 0.14 1.16 12.67
C VAL A 238 -0.38 0.21 13.75
N VAL A 239 -0.69 -1.01 13.36
CA VAL A 239 -1.36 -2.02 14.18
C VAL A 239 -0.44 -3.23 14.32
N ASP A 240 -0.13 -3.61 15.56
CA ASP A 240 0.53 -4.89 15.83
C ASP A 240 -0.48 -6.01 15.69
N ILE A 241 -0.17 -6.98 14.84
CA ILE A 241 -1.03 -8.13 14.54
C ILE A 241 -0.32 -9.46 14.85
N THR A 242 0.78 -9.42 15.61
CA THR A 242 1.58 -10.60 15.97
C THR A 242 0.66 -11.67 16.55
N ASP A 243 -0.17 -11.29 17.52
CA ASP A 243 -1.38 -12.02 17.89
C ASP A 243 -2.55 -11.53 17.03
N GLY A 244 -2.87 -12.30 15.99
CA GLY A 244 -3.94 -11.94 15.06
C GLY A 244 -5.35 -12.01 15.66
N GLU A 245 -5.53 -12.58 16.86
CA GLU A 245 -6.82 -12.59 17.56
C GLU A 245 -7.00 -11.33 18.43
N ASN A 246 -5.90 -10.68 18.82
CA ASN A 246 -5.89 -9.52 19.71
C ASN A 246 -4.98 -8.40 19.17
N PRO A 247 -5.27 -7.84 17.97
CA PRO A 247 -4.48 -6.75 17.43
C PRO A 247 -4.65 -5.47 18.28
N PHE A 248 -3.64 -4.61 18.27
CA PHE A 248 -3.71 -3.30 18.92
C PHE A 248 -2.95 -2.23 18.15
N VAL A 249 -3.41 -0.98 18.28
CA VAL A 249 -2.81 0.18 17.61
C VAL A 249 -1.56 0.60 18.39
N VAL A 250 -0.40 0.56 17.72
CA VAL A 250 0.88 1.00 18.28
C VAL A 250 1.05 2.51 18.17
N GLY A 251 0.50 3.11 17.11
CA GLY A 251 0.46 4.55 16.93
C GLY A 251 -0.15 4.94 15.59
N SER A 252 -0.20 6.25 15.33
CA SER A 252 -0.82 6.82 14.14
C SER A 252 -0.11 8.09 13.69
N ASP A 253 -0.24 8.41 12.41
CA ASP A 253 0.20 9.66 11.80
C ASP A 253 -1.03 10.36 11.21
N ASP A 254 -1.32 11.59 11.65
CA ASP A 254 -2.49 12.34 11.17
C ASP A 254 -2.21 13.04 9.83
N GLY A 255 -3.27 13.28 9.06
CA GLY A 255 -3.14 13.92 7.76
C GLY A 255 -4.36 14.72 7.35
N LEU A 256 -4.21 15.49 6.29
CA LEU A 256 -5.32 16.16 5.61
C LEU A 256 -6.34 15.11 5.17
N ARG A 257 -7.62 15.42 5.37
CA ARG A 257 -8.69 14.49 5.05
C ARG A 257 -8.74 14.19 3.56
N ASN A 258 -8.60 12.92 3.19
CA ASN A 258 -8.64 12.44 1.81
C ASN A 258 -8.89 10.94 1.82
N ASP A 259 -9.78 10.47 0.94
CA ASP A 259 -10.16 9.05 0.85
C ASP A 259 -9.04 8.17 0.26
N TRP A 260 -7.94 8.77 -0.20
CA TRP A 260 -6.85 8.11 -0.89
C TRP A 260 -5.52 8.23 -0.16
N ARG A 261 -5.00 7.07 0.23
CA ARG A 261 -3.62 6.89 0.65
C ARG A 261 -3.10 5.55 0.17
N ASP A 262 -1.83 5.54 -0.21
CA ASP A 262 -1.08 4.35 -0.54
C ASP A 262 0.18 4.28 0.33
N ILE A 263 0.59 3.08 0.75
CA ILE A 263 1.59 2.88 1.78
C ILE A 263 2.60 1.81 1.36
N LYS A 264 3.90 2.06 1.60
CA LYS A 264 4.96 1.03 1.52
C LYS A 264 6.00 1.18 2.61
N ILE A 265 6.62 0.07 3.00
CA ILE A 265 7.61 0.01 4.08
C ILE A 265 9.02 -0.28 3.55
N TYR A 266 10.00 0.41 4.13
CA TYR A 266 11.43 0.12 3.95
C TYR A 266 12.09 -0.18 5.29
N GLN A 267 12.91 -1.25 5.34
CA GLN A 267 13.79 -1.56 6.45
C GLN A 267 15.24 -1.61 6.00
N HIS A 268 16.15 -1.06 6.81
CA HIS A 268 17.58 -1.21 6.63
C HIS A 268 18.31 -1.35 7.97
N TYR A 269 19.44 -2.02 7.96
CA TYR A 269 20.25 -2.21 9.16
C TYR A 269 21.23 -1.05 9.37
N GLU A 270 21.24 -0.48 10.57
CA GLU A 270 22.19 0.56 10.99
C GLU A 270 23.23 -0.06 11.94
N THR A 271 24.43 -0.30 11.40
CA THR A 271 25.54 -0.96 12.09
C THR A 271 25.95 -0.24 13.38
N ASN A 272 25.93 1.10 13.43
CA ASN A 272 26.36 1.84 14.63
C ASN A 272 25.44 1.62 15.83
N THR A 273 24.16 1.31 15.57
CA THR A 273 23.16 1.06 16.61
C THR A 273 22.79 -0.42 16.74
N ALA A 274 23.38 -1.28 15.89
CA ALA A 274 23.05 -2.71 15.76
C ALA A 274 21.53 -2.96 15.71
N ARG A 275 20.83 -2.19 14.87
CA ARG A 275 19.37 -2.13 14.83
C ARG A 275 18.85 -1.99 13.41
N TRP A 276 17.76 -2.70 13.09
CA TRP A 276 16.97 -2.44 11.90
C TRP A 276 16.11 -1.19 12.11
N GLN A 277 16.23 -0.23 11.21
CA GLN A 277 15.38 0.96 11.16
C GLN A 277 14.29 0.76 10.13
N ALA A 278 13.07 1.17 10.45
CA ALA A 278 11.88 0.95 9.63
C ALA A 278 11.19 2.28 9.34
N TYR A 279 10.78 2.47 8.08
CA TYR A 279 10.10 3.69 7.62
C TYR A 279 8.90 3.33 6.75
N ALA A 280 7.77 4.01 6.97
CA ALA A 280 6.63 3.98 6.06
C ALA A 280 6.63 5.22 5.17
N TYR A 281 6.39 5.02 3.87
CA TYR A 281 6.17 6.07 2.90
C TYR A 281 4.70 6.09 2.54
N VAL A 282 4.08 7.27 2.63
CA VAL A 282 2.64 7.42 2.43
C VAL A 282 2.36 8.53 1.43
N THR A 283 1.72 8.19 0.31
CA THR A 283 1.20 9.18 -0.63
C THR A 283 -0.26 9.47 -0.34
N THR A 284 -0.72 10.64 -0.77
CA THR A 284 -2.13 11.01 -0.75
C THR A 284 -2.41 12.00 -1.86
N GLU A 285 -3.64 12.03 -2.34
CA GLU A 285 -4.10 13.04 -3.29
C GLU A 285 -4.46 14.38 -2.63
N ALA A 286 -4.33 14.45 -1.30
CA ALA A 286 -4.32 15.74 -0.61
C ALA A 286 -3.05 16.53 -0.93
N ASN A 287 -3.14 17.85 -0.83
CA ASN A 287 -1.98 18.75 -0.90
C ASN A 287 -1.14 18.69 0.41
N GLN A 288 -0.54 17.54 0.68
CA GLN A 288 0.29 17.25 1.86
C GLN A 288 1.71 16.75 1.49
N GLY A 289 1.91 16.36 0.23
CA GLY A 289 3.16 15.75 -0.23
C GLY A 289 3.33 14.30 0.20
N LEU A 290 4.57 13.80 0.13
CA LEU A 290 4.93 12.47 0.59
C LEU A 290 5.17 12.52 2.11
N ALA A 291 4.40 11.75 2.87
CA ALA A 291 4.63 11.59 4.30
C ALA A 291 5.62 10.43 4.55
N VAL A 292 6.46 10.62 5.57
CA VAL A 292 7.42 9.61 6.02
C VAL A 292 7.18 9.38 7.50
N ILE A 293 6.85 8.15 7.87
CA ILE A 293 6.62 7.74 9.26
C ILE A 293 7.84 6.92 9.69
N ASP A 294 8.56 7.40 10.69
CA ASP A 294 9.64 6.66 11.34
C ASP A 294 9.04 5.65 12.32
N MET A 295 9.22 4.38 12.00
CA MET A 295 8.78 3.23 12.80
C MET A 295 9.96 2.56 13.51
N THR A 296 11.13 3.19 13.54
CA THR A 296 12.29 2.70 14.29
C THR A 296 11.98 2.58 15.79
N GLY A 297 10.99 3.32 16.31
CA GLY A 297 10.51 3.21 17.69
C GLY A 297 9.63 1.98 17.99
N LEU A 298 9.39 1.09 17.04
CA LEU A 298 8.67 -0.16 17.31
C LEU A 298 9.43 -1.02 18.34
N PRO A 299 8.71 -1.79 19.18
CA PRO A 299 7.26 -2.04 19.14
C PRO A 299 6.39 -1.03 19.91
N ASN A 300 6.95 0.07 20.44
CA ASN A 300 6.23 0.93 21.40
C ASN A 300 5.68 2.22 20.79
N SER A 301 6.27 2.72 19.70
CA SER A 301 5.89 4.02 19.15
C SER A 301 6.24 4.16 17.67
N VAL A 302 5.55 5.08 17.00
CA VAL A 302 5.88 5.59 15.66
C VAL A 302 5.88 7.12 15.69
N THR A 303 6.63 7.76 14.81
CA THR A 303 6.73 9.23 14.76
C THR A 303 6.74 9.76 13.33
N SER A 304 6.07 10.89 13.10
CA SER A 304 6.12 11.60 11.83
C SER A 304 7.49 12.25 11.59
N VAL A 305 8.00 12.17 10.35
CA VAL A 305 9.24 12.83 9.94
C VAL A 305 8.90 14.15 9.24
N SER A 306 9.38 15.26 9.80
CA SER A 306 9.27 16.57 9.17
C SER A 306 10.41 16.77 8.15
N TYR A 307 10.06 16.81 6.86
CA TYR A 307 10.99 17.17 5.79
C TYR A 307 10.29 17.94 4.66
N ALA A 308 11.06 18.57 3.78
CA ALA A 308 10.54 19.28 2.62
C ALA A 308 10.38 18.33 1.43
N SER A 309 9.16 17.83 1.22
CA SER A 309 8.78 17.05 0.04
C SER A 309 8.74 17.94 -1.22
N ASP A 310 9.26 17.44 -2.34
CA ASP A 310 9.09 18.05 -3.66
C ASP A 310 7.79 17.61 -4.36
N ILE A 311 7.09 16.65 -3.76
CA ILE A 311 5.75 16.19 -4.15
C ILE A 311 4.72 17.04 -3.41
N THR A 312 3.69 17.47 -4.14
CA THR A 312 2.51 18.18 -3.60
C THR A 312 1.37 17.21 -3.31
N SER A 313 1.14 16.28 -4.24
CA SER A 313 0.08 15.26 -4.26
C SER A 313 0.60 14.12 -5.14
N ALA A 314 0.25 12.88 -4.78
CA ALA A 314 0.59 11.69 -5.54
C ALA A 314 -0.43 10.58 -5.27
N HIS A 315 -0.60 9.72 -6.27
CA HIS A 315 -1.63 8.70 -6.25
C HIS A 315 -1.19 7.44 -5.50
N ASN A 316 -0.01 6.93 -5.83
CA ASN A 316 0.50 5.64 -5.35
C ASN A 316 2.00 5.71 -5.01
N VAL A 317 2.44 4.83 -4.12
CA VAL A 317 3.85 4.62 -3.80
C VAL A 317 4.19 3.14 -3.89
N TYR A 318 5.35 2.85 -4.47
CA TYR A 318 5.91 1.50 -4.54
C TYR A 318 7.40 1.51 -4.18
N ILE A 319 7.94 0.39 -3.68
CA ILE A 319 9.39 0.23 -3.47
C ILE A 319 9.88 -0.97 -4.27
N ALA A 320 10.71 -0.71 -5.28
CA ALA A 320 11.36 -1.74 -6.05
C ALA A 320 12.68 -2.21 -5.39
N GLY A 321 13.03 -3.48 -5.60
CA GLY A 321 14.28 -4.05 -5.11
C GLY A 321 14.26 -4.52 -3.65
N VAL A 322 13.09 -4.60 -3.02
CA VAL A 322 12.91 -5.09 -1.64
C VAL A 322 12.06 -6.36 -1.58
N ASP A 323 12.24 -7.13 -0.52
CA ASP A 323 11.34 -8.21 -0.14
C ASP A 323 10.02 -7.64 0.40
N TYR A 324 8.88 -8.22 0.01
CA TYR A 324 7.56 -7.70 0.37
C TYR A 324 7.15 -7.97 1.81
N THR A 325 7.82 -8.92 2.47
CA THR A 325 7.57 -9.28 3.87
C THR A 325 8.38 -8.39 4.81
N PHE A 326 9.64 -8.10 4.47
CA PHE A 326 10.53 -7.32 5.32
C PHE A 326 10.60 -5.84 4.90
N GLY A 327 10.36 -5.49 3.65
CA GLY A 327 10.75 -4.17 3.13
C GLY A 327 12.27 -3.96 3.12
N ALA A 328 13.06 -5.03 3.28
CA ALA A 328 14.51 -5.01 3.23
C ALA A 328 15.01 -5.33 1.80
N PRO A 329 16.18 -4.83 1.37
CA PRO A 329 16.72 -5.14 0.05
C PRO A 329 16.75 -6.65 -0.25
N LEU A 330 16.38 -7.04 -1.47
CA LEU A 330 16.37 -8.46 -1.90
C LEU A 330 17.77 -9.07 -1.90
N LYS A 331 18.76 -8.28 -2.33
CA LYS A 331 20.17 -8.65 -2.40
C LYS A 331 21.02 -7.43 -2.05
N SER A 332 22.20 -7.66 -1.48
CA SER A 332 23.13 -6.60 -1.05
C SER A 332 23.56 -5.64 -2.18
N ASN A 333 23.53 -6.11 -3.43
CA ASN A 333 23.91 -5.34 -4.62
C ASN A 333 22.72 -4.79 -5.43
N VAL A 334 21.47 -5.00 -4.99
CA VAL A 334 20.27 -4.48 -5.66
C VAL A 334 19.79 -3.25 -4.89
N PRO A 335 19.90 -2.04 -5.47
CA PRO A 335 19.47 -0.83 -4.77
C PRO A 335 17.95 -0.83 -4.63
N ALA A 336 17.47 -0.60 -3.40
CA ALA A 336 16.07 -0.27 -3.17
C ALA A 336 15.77 1.13 -3.74
N SER A 337 14.64 1.27 -4.42
CA SER A 337 14.20 2.55 -4.98
C SER A 337 12.71 2.76 -4.76
N LEU A 338 12.36 3.98 -4.35
CA LEU A 338 10.98 4.39 -4.09
C LEU A 338 10.41 5.00 -5.38
N THR A 339 9.35 4.41 -5.91
CA THR A 339 8.65 4.88 -7.10
C THR A 339 7.34 5.55 -6.68
N ILE A 340 7.08 6.74 -7.19
CA ILE A 340 5.88 7.53 -6.89
C ILE A 340 5.08 7.72 -8.18
N ALA A 341 3.81 7.29 -8.14
CA ALA A 341 2.85 7.35 -9.23
C ALA A 341 1.91 8.55 -9.11
N GLY A 342 1.32 8.96 -10.23
CA GLY A 342 0.31 10.01 -10.27
C GLY A 342 0.74 11.34 -9.64
N ALA A 343 2.05 11.61 -9.61
CA ALA A 343 2.61 12.79 -8.96
C ALA A 343 2.55 14.05 -9.84
N THR A 344 3.04 15.17 -9.30
CA THR A 344 3.19 16.46 -10.01
C THR A 344 3.78 16.31 -11.43
N ASN A 345 3.48 17.24 -12.34
CA ASN A 345 3.91 17.24 -13.75
C ASN A 345 3.24 16.20 -14.66
N GLY A 346 1.93 15.97 -14.49
CA GLY A 346 1.15 15.12 -15.40
C GLY A 346 1.18 13.63 -15.06
N GLY A 347 1.54 13.27 -13.82
CA GLY A 347 1.43 11.90 -13.31
C GLY A 347 2.61 10.98 -13.61
N VAL A 348 3.72 11.52 -14.12
CA VAL A 348 4.90 10.73 -14.49
C VAL A 348 5.43 9.94 -13.30
N ASN A 349 5.86 8.69 -13.54
CA ASN A 349 6.56 7.86 -12.57
C ASN A 349 7.86 8.54 -12.13
N ARG A 350 7.98 8.85 -10.84
CA ARG A 350 9.16 9.48 -10.24
C ARG A 350 9.90 8.48 -9.37
N VAL A 351 11.20 8.36 -9.56
CA VAL A 351 12.05 7.39 -8.86
C VAL A 351 12.96 8.12 -7.88
N TYR A 352 12.94 7.71 -6.62
CA TYR A 352 13.67 8.29 -5.51
C TYR A 352 14.65 7.27 -4.91
N SER A 353 15.80 7.77 -4.49
CA SER A 353 16.77 6.99 -3.72
C SER A 353 16.40 6.99 -2.24
N LEU A 354 16.61 5.84 -1.61
CA LEU A 354 16.40 5.60 -0.17
C LEU A 354 17.72 5.58 0.62
N THR A 355 18.81 6.16 0.07
CA THR A 355 20.09 6.28 0.81
C THR A 355 19.93 7.09 2.10
N THR A 356 19.02 8.07 2.11
CA THR A 356 18.59 8.78 3.32
C THR A 356 17.08 8.54 3.48
N PRO A 357 16.65 7.47 4.20
CA PRO A 357 15.24 7.07 4.26
C PRO A 357 14.30 8.15 4.78
N THR A 358 14.77 9.01 5.68
CA THR A 358 13.99 10.13 6.26
C THR A 358 13.82 11.32 5.33
N ALA A 359 14.55 11.37 4.21
CA ALA A 359 14.45 12.42 3.20
C ALA A 359 14.77 11.85 1.81
N PRO A 360 13.84 11.06 1.21
CA PRO A 360 14.05 10.47 -0.10
C PRO A 360 14.35 11.53 -1.16
N ASN A 361 15.33 11.27 -2.02
CA ASN A 361 15.75 12.22 -3.04
C ASN A 361 15.43 11.72 -4.45
N LEU A 362 14.85 12.57 -5.28
CA LEU A 362 14.56 12.24 -6.68
C LEU A 362 15.88 11.91 -7.41
N VAL A 363 15.91 10.79 -8.13
CA VAL A 363 17.05 10.36 -8.95
C VAL A 363 16.71 10.20 -10.42
N GLY A 364 15.44 9.93 -10.75
CA GLY A 364 15.01 9.72 -12.12
C GLY A 364 13.51 9.82 -12.29
N THR A 365 13.07 9.76 -13.54
CA THR A 365 11.66 9.63 -13.93
C THR A 365 11.56 8.55 -14.99
N ALA A 366 10.52 7.70 -14.92
CA ALA A 366 10.32 6.61 -15.87
C ALA A 366 9.10 6.87 -16.78
N GLY A 367 9.17 6.36 -18.01
CA GLY A 367 8.06 6.40 -18.97
C GLY A 367 7.73 7.79 -19.53
N SER A 368 6.63 7.86 -20.28
CA SER A 368 6.06 9.11 -20.79
C SER A 368 4.54 9.07 -20.60
N GLY A 369 4.02 9.78 -19.60
CA GLY A 369 2.59 9.80 -19.31
C GLY A 369 2.32 9.60 -17.82
N TYR A 370 1.04 9.40 -17.50
CA TYR A 370 0.58 9.06 -16.16
C TYR A 370 1.04 7.63 -15.80
N MET A 371 1.27 7.36 -14.52
CA MET A 371 1.37 6.02 -13.94
C MET A 371 0.37 5.96 -12.78
N HIS A 372 -0.40 4.88 -12.73
CA HIS A 372 -1.43 4.67 -11.71
C HIS A 372 -0.88 3.84 -10.55
N ASP A 373 -0.38 2.65 -10.85
CA ASP A 373 0.18 1.69 -9.89
C ASP A 373 1.39 0.97 -10.53
N GLY A 374 2.07 0.13 -9.77
CA GLY A 374 3.07 -0.76 -10.33
C GLY A 374 3.57 -1.85 -9.41
N SER A 375 4.26 -2.81 -10.01
CA SER A 375 4.92 -3.91 -9.28
C SER A 375 6.22 -4.30 -9.95
N SER A 376 7.20 -4.69 -9.14
CA SER A 376 8.52 -5.08 -9.62
C SER A 376 8.77 -6.57 -9.50
N VAL A 377 9.75 -7.07 -10.23
CA VAL A 377 10.34 -8.39 -10.01
C VAL A 377 11.82 -8.37 -10.33
N LEU A 378 12.57 -9.25 -9.67
CA LEU A 378 13.98 -9.45 -9.96
C LEU A 378 14.14 -10.56 -11.03
N ILE A 379 14.76 -10.22 -12.16
CA ILE A 379 15.08 -11.16 -13.22
C ILE A 379 16.53 -11.62 -13.06
N ASN A 380 16.69 -12.90 -12.74
CA ASN A 380 17.97 -13.58 -12.49
C ASN A 380 18.30 -14.65 -13.54
N ASP A 381 17.47 -14.79 -14.57
CA ASP A 381 17.65 -15.78 -15.64
C ASP A 381 18.22 -15.15 -16.92
N ALA A 382 18.22 -15.90 -18.03
CA ALA A 382 18.78 -15.45 -19.30
C ALA A 382 18.19 -14.12 -19.80
N ARG A 383 16.93 -13.79 -19.45
CA ARG A 383 16.25 -12.55 -19.86
C ARG A 383 16.98 -11.29 -19.38
N LYS A 384 17.67 -11.38 -18.24
CA LYS A 384 18.50 -10.28 -17.74
C LYS A 384 19.56 -9.82 -18.75
N ASN A 385 20.07 -10.72 -19.59
CA ASN A 385 21.06 -10.39 -20.62
C ASN A 385 20.45 -10.15 -22.02
N THR A 386 19.26 -10.70 -22.31
CA THR A 386 18.63 -10.58 -23.64
C THR A 386 17.63 -9.43 -23.73
N ASP A 387 16.95 -9.11 -22.63
CA ASP A 387 15.77 -8.26 -22.63
C ASP A 387 16.02 -6.92 -21.95
N CYS A 388 16.71 -6.94 -20.80
CA CYS A 388 17.05 -5.72 -20.06
C CYS A 388 18.15 -4.91 -20.76
N ILE A 389 18.04 -3.58 -20.67
CA ILE A 389 18.87 -2.61 -21.40
C ILE A 389 20.06 -2.18 -20.55
N ASN A 390 19.81 -1.88 -19.26
CA ASN A 390 20.78 -1.37 -18.31
C ASN A 390 21.45 -2.46 -17.47
N ALA A 391 21.04 -3.71 -17.63
CA ALA A 391 21.51 -4.81 -16.77
C ALA A 391 22.80 -5.49 -17.24
N LEU A 392 23.40 -5.14 -18.39
CA LEU A 392 24.56 -5.87 -18.93
C LEU A 392 25.74 -6.03 -17.95
N GLN A 393 25.95 -5.05 -17.07
CA GLN A 393 27.00 -5.07 -16.03
C GLN A 393 26.48 -5.37 -14.61
N ALA A 394 25.17 -5.50 -14.43
CA ALA A 394 24.56 -5.85 -13.16
C ALA A 394 24.48 -7.38 -13.01
N ASP A 395 24.41 -7.89 -11.78
CA ASP A 395 24.22 -9.33 -11.56
C ASP A 395 22.78 -9.76 -11.86
N ASN A 396 21.83 -8.83 -11.69
CA ASN A 396 20.40 -9.06 -11.84
C ASN A 396 19.76 -7.86 -12.56
N CYS A 397 18.54 -8.04 -13.06
CA CYS A 397 17.74 -6.96 -13.64
C CYS A 397 16.50 -6.69 -12.79
N VAL A 398 16.25 -5.44 -12.41
CA VAL A 398 15.01 -5.03 -11.75
C VAL A 398 14.02 -4.62 -12.83
N VAL A 399 12.99 -5.43 -13.03
CA VAL A 399 11.92 -5.13 -14.00
C VAL A 399 10.73 -4.59 -13.25
N TYR A 400 10.12 -3.53 -13.78
CA TYR A 400 8.96 -2.87 -13.21
C TYR A 400 7.82 -2.88 -14.22
N ALA A 401 6.63 -3.32 -13.80
CA ALA A 401 5.39 -3.15 -14.55
C ALA A 401 4.69 -1.89 -14.06
N ASP A 402 4.55 -0.93 -14.95
CA ASP A 402 3.79 0.32 -14.77
C ASP A 402 2.40 0.11 -15.37
N PHE A 403 1.37 0.24 -14.54
CA PHE A 403 -0.03 0.19 -14.95
C PHE A 403 -0.52 1.64 -15.05
N ASN A 404 -0.89 2.07 -16.25
CA ASN A 404 -1.12 3.49 -16.52
C ASN A 404 -2.54 3.82 -16.98
N GLU A 405 -3.53 3.01 -16.58
CA GLU A 405 -4.95 3.12 -16.98
C GLU A 405 -5.22 2.65 -18.43
N ASP A 406 -4.29 2.85 -19.36
CA ASP A 406 -4.45 2.48 -20.79
C ASP A 406 -3.71 1.19 -21.19
N ALA A 407 -2.57 0.92 -20.56
CA ALA A 407 -1.61 -0.09 -20.97
C ALA A 407 -0.73 -0.54 -19.79
N ILE A 408 0.05 -1.59 -20.03
CA ILE A 408 1.11 -2.03 -19.13
C ILE A 408 2.44 -1.68 -19.76
N VAL A 409 3.24 -0.83 -19.12
CA VAL A 409 4.59 -0.48 -19.58
C VAL A 409 5.61 -1.28 -18.78
N ILE A 410 6.38 -2.11 -19.48
CA ILE A 410 7.45 -2.89 -18.85
C ILE A 410 8.75 -2.08 -18.93
N LEU A 411 9.32 -1.79 -17.76
CA LEU A 411 10.48 -0.94 -17.58
C LEU A 411 11.67 -1.74 -17.03
N ASP A 412 12.87 -1.41 -17.49
CA ASP A 412 14.12 -1.76 -16.84
C ASP A 412 14.47 -0.67 -15.83
N LEU A 413 14.34 -1.00 -14.54
CA LEU A 413 14.64 -0.14 -13.40
C LEU A 413 15.97 -0.51 -12.73
N THR A 414 16.82 -1.30 -13.40
CA THR A 414 18.13 -1.71 -12.85
C THR A 414 19.02 -0.50 -12.55
N ASN A 415 18.89 0.57 -13.33
CA ASN A 415 19.47 1.89 -13.01
C ASN A 415 18.33 2.89 -12.70
N PRO A 416 18.04 3.15 -11.42
CA PRO A 416 16.97 4.08 -11.02
C PRO A 416 17.10 5.52 -11.57
N ALA A 417 18.32 5.94 -11.91
CA ALA A 417 18.57 7.27 -12.48
C ALA A 417 18.33 7.36 -14.00
N ALA A 418 18.21 6.21 -14.69
CA ALA A 418 17.90 6.14 -16.11
C ALA A 418 17.01 4.93 -16.43
N PRO A 419 15.73 4.94 -16.00
CA PRO A 419 14.78 3.88 -16.34
C PRO A 419 14.55 3.80 -17.85
N GLU A 420 14.45 2.59 -18.40
CA GLU A 420 14.28 2.38 -19.85
C GLU A 420 13.06 1.51 -20.15
N VAL A 421 12.31 1.84 -21.21
CA VAL A 421 11.14 1.04 -21.63
C VAL A 421 11.61 -0.20 -22.39
N ILE A 422 11.21 -1.38 -21.92
CA ILE A 422 11.45 -2.67 -22.58
C ILE A 422 10.33 -2.95 -23.60
N SER A 423 9.06 -2.83 -23.18
CA SER A 423 7.89 -3.06 -24.02
C SER A 423 6.63 -2.39 -23.45
N THR A 424 5.56 -2.38 -24.25
CA THR A 424 4.23 -1.93 -23.85
C THR A 424 3.22 -2.99 -24.26
N ILE A 425 2.35 -3.38 -23.33
CA ILE A 425 1.32 -4.40 -23.52
C ILE A 425 -0.05 -3.69 -23.54
N THR A 426 -0.88 -4.04 -24.52
CA THR A 426 -2.29 -3.63 -24.59
C THR A 426 -3.16 -4.85 -24.86
N TYR A 427 -4.44 -4.74 -24.55
CA TYR A 427 -5.43 -5.77 -24.84
C TYR A 427 -6.78 -5.14 -25.24
N SER A 428 -7.66 -5.93 -25.86
CA SER A 428 -8.97 -5.44 -26.30
C SER A 428 -9.92 -5.23 -25.12
N ASN A 429 -10.74 -4.18 -25.20
CA ASN A 429 -11.72 -3.80 -24.16
C ASN A 429 -11.05 -3.47 -22.82
N SER A 430 -9.85 -2.89 -22.85
CA SER A 430 -9.27 -2.27 -21.67
C SER A 430 -10.06 -1.02 -21.31
N GLU A 431 -10.54 -0.92 -20.07
CA GLU A 431 -11.23 0.29 -19.58
C GLU A 431 -10.37 1.05 -18.57
N TYR A 432 -9.64 0.34 -17.70
CA TYR A 432 -8.76 0.90 -16.69
C TYR A 432 -7.71 -0.12 -16.23
N VAL A 433 -6.60 -0.22 -16.96
CA VAL A 433 -5.46 -1.08 -16.60
C VAL A 433 -4.88 -0.59 -15.27
N HIS A 434 -5.26 -1.26 -14.19
CA HIS A 434 -5.18 -0.70 -12.85
C HIS A 434 -3.96 -1.18 -12.07
N SER A 435 -3.85 -2.50 -11.88
CA SER A 435 -2.79 -3.12 -11.09
C SER A 435 -2.47 -4.53 -11.58
N GLY A 436 -1.43 -5.12 -10.99
CA GLY A 436 -1.03 -6.47 -11.31
C GLY A 436 0.19 -6.93 -10.54
N TRP A 437 0.43 -8.25 -10.53
CA TRP A 437 1.51 -8.86 -9.76
C TRP A 437 2.17 -10.03 -10.46
N TRP A 438 3.45 -10.21 -10.19
CA TRP A 438 4.29 -11.22 -10.81
C TRP A 438 4.16 -12.57 -10.11
N SER A 439 4.19 -13.67 -10.87
CA SER A 439 4.45 -15.00 -10.31
C SER A 439 5.84 -15.04 -9.67
N GLU A 440 6.04 -15.90 -8.66
CA GLU A 440 7.32 -15.98 -7.94
C GLU A 440 8.50 -16.40 -8.83
N ASP A 441 8.24 -17.08 -9.95
CA ASP A 441 9.25 -17.43 -10.96
C ASP A 441 9.49 -16.33 -12.01
N ALA A 442 8.81 -15.20 -11.87
CA ALA A 442 8.82 -14.05 -12.78
C ALA A 442 8.42 -14.39 -14.22
N GLN A 443 7.74 -15.51 -14.48
CA GLN A 443 7.34 -15.92 -15.84
C GLN A 443 5.93 -15.49 -16.23
N THR A 444 5.09 -15.09 -15.27
CA THR A 444 3.72 -14.66 -15.51
C THR A 444 3.45 -13.33 -14.80
N LEU A 445 2.76 -12.41 -15.48
CA LEU A 445 2.20 -11.20 -14.89
C LEU A 445 0.68 -11.32 -14.88
N PHE A 446 0.07 -11.23 -13.69
CA PHE A 446 -1.39 -11.19 -13.51
C PHE A 446 -1.85 -9.74 -13.45
N VAL A 447 -2.95 -9.41 -14.13
CA VAL A 447 -3.37 -8.02 -14.37
C VAL A 447 -4.88 -7.85 -14.21
N HIS A 448 -5.25 -6.72 -13.61
CA HIS A 448 -6.61 -6.26 -13.37
C HIS A 448 -7.04 -5.12 -14.31
N ASP A 449 -8.35 -4.94 -14.41
CA ASP A 449 -8.99 -3.92 -15.22
C ASP A 449 -10.21 -3.36 -14.47
N GLU A 450 -9.98 -2.38 -13.59
CA GLU A 450 -10.92 -2.01 -12.51
C GLU A 450 -12.27 -1.46 -13.01
N LEU A 451 -12.35 -0.99 -14.25
CA LEU A 451 -13.58 -0.37 -14.78
C LEU A 451 -14.29 -1.23 -15.82
N ASP A 452 -13.80 -2.45 -16.11
CA ASP A 452 -14.40 -3.30 -17.13
C ASP A 452 -15.79 -3.83 -16.72
N GLU A 453 -16.01 -4.12 -15.43
CA GLU A 453 -17.33 -4.55 -14.94
C GLU A 453 -18.31 -3.39 -14.92
N PHE A 454 -17.83 -2.19 -14.59
CA PHE A 454 -18.65 -0.99 -14.48
C PHE A 454 -19.13 -0.49 -15.85
N TYR A 455 -18.23 -0.34 -16.83
CA TYR A 455 -18.59 0.22 -18.14
C TYR A 455 -19.12 -0.81 -19.14
N THR A 456 -18.61 -2.05 -19.10
CA THR A 456 -18.98 -3.07 -20.10
C THR A 456 -19.97 -4.10 -19.56
N GLY A 457 -20.15 -4.18 -18.24
CA GLY A 457 -20.93 -5.23 -17.59
C GLY A 457 -20.25 -6.60 -17.65
N ALA A 458 -18.92 -6.62 -17.80
CA ALA A 458 -18.10 -7.82 -17.70
C ALA A 458 -18.24 -8.47 -16.32
N GLN A 459 -17.91 -9.76 -16.26
CA GLN A 459 -17.63 -10.42 -15.00
C GLN A 459 -16.22 -10.03 -14.56
N THR A 460 -15.92 -10.05 -13.27
CA THR A 460 -14.57 -9.79 -12.73
C THR A 460 -13.53 -10.68 -13.40
N GLN A 461 -12.35 -10.16 -13.75
CA GLN A 461 -11.36 -10.94 -14.50
C GLN A 461 -9.92 -10.70 -14.08
N VAL A 462 -9.17 -11.79 -13.94
CA VAL A 462 -7.71 -11.74 -13.80
C VAL A 462 -7.07 -12.26 -15.08
N ARG A 463 -6.36 -11.38 -15.79
CA ARG A 463 -5.66 -11.69 -17.03
C ARG A 463 -4.24 -12.13 -16.71
N ALA A 464 -3.76 -13.20 -17.34
CA ALA A 464 -2.37 -13.65 -17.21
C ALA A 464 -1.60 -13.38 -18.51
N PHE A 465 -0.40 -12.81 -18.40
CA PHE A 465 0.53 -12.62 -19.52
C PHE A 465 1.79 -13.45 -19.30
N ASN A 466 2.24 -14.13 -20.35
CA ASN A 466 3.51 -14.84 -20.38
C ASN A 466 4.64 -13.82 -20.57
N MET A 467 5.57 -13.82 -19.63
CA MET A 467 6.69 -12.88 -19.52
C MET A 467 8.04 -13.51 -19.86
N SER A 468 8.06 -14.71 -20.44
CA SER A 468 9.31 -15.39 -20.87
C SER A 468 10.13 -14.62 -21.91
N ASN A 469 9.51 -13.64 -22.58
CA ASN A 469 10.18 -12.63 -23.39
C ASN A 469 9.60 -11.26 -23.02
N LEU A 470 10.36 -10.47 -22.26
CA LEU A 470 9.90 -9.16 -21.77
C LEU A 470 9.74 -8.13 -22.90
N ARG A 471 10.37 -8.36 -24.06
CA ARG A 471 10.24 -7.47 -25.24
C ARG A 471 8.98 -7.74 -26.06
N SER A 472 8.35 -8.90 -25.88
CA SER A 472 7.10 -9.25 -26.56
C SER A 472 6.22 -10.17 -25.70
N PRO A 473 5.68 -9.67 -24.58
CA PRO A 473 4.74 -10.44 -23.75
C PRO A 473 3.50 -10.87 -24.54
N VAL A 474 2.91 -12.01 -24.18
CA VAL A 474 1.72 -12.56 -24.85
C VAL A 474 0.67 -13.05 -23.85
N PRO A 475 -0.64 -13.01 -24.16
CA PRO A 475 -1.67 -13.56 -23.28
C PRO A 475 -1.44 -15.05 -22.96
N ALA A 476 -1.66 -15.43 -21.71
CA ALA A 476 -1.39 -16.74 -21.15
C ALA A 476 -2.53 -17.32 -20.31
N GLY A 477 -3.65 -16.61 -20.18
CA GLY A 477 -4.79 -17.11 -19.43
C GLY A 477 -5.71 -15.99 -19.01
N ASN A 478 -6.92 -16.38 -18.61
CA ASN A 478 -7.90 -15.45 -18.09
C ASN A 478 -8.80 -16.21 -17.11
N TRP A 479 -8.94 -15.70 -15.90
CA TRP A 479 -9.97 -16.13 -14.98
C TRP A 479 -11.18 -15.19 -15.10
N GLN A 480 -12.39 -15.73 -15.00
CA GLN A 480 -13.62 -14.94 -14.91
C GLN A 480 -14.42 -15.41 -13.70
N SER A 481 -14.92 -14.48 -12.90
CA SER A 481 -15.77 -14.77 -11.75
C SER A 481 -17.20 -15.13 -12.18
N SER A 482 -18.04 -15.52 -11.22
CA SER A 482 -19.48 -15.72 -11.43
C SER A 482 -20.31 -14.46 -11.21
N ASN A 483 -19.71 -13.37 -10.72
CA ASN A 483 -20.37 -12.12 -10.38
C ASN A 483 -19.74 -10.95 -11.17
N ARG A 484 -20.05 -9.71 -10.82
CA ARG A 484 -19.56 -8.49 -11.48
C ARG A 484 -19.02 -7.50 -10.45
N THR A 485 -18.45 -8.02 -9.38
CA THR A 485 -17.83 -7.20 -8.34
C THR A 485 -16.51 -6.69 -8.86
N ILE A 486 -16.21 -5.41 -8.65
CA ILE A 486 -15.02 -4.78 -9.22
C ILE A 486 -13.76 -5.40 -8.59
N ASP A 487 -12.79 -5.82 -9.42
CA ASP A 487 -11.44 -6.14 -8.95
C ASP A 487 -10.60 -4.89 -8.67
N HIS A 488 -9.68 -4.98 -7.70
CA HIS A 488 -8.82 -3.86 -7.34
C HIS A 488 -7.35 -4.27 -7.30
N ASN A 489 -6.81 -4.65 -6.14
CA ASN A 489 -5.38 -4.97 -5.99
C ASN A 489 -5.20 -6.43 -5.62
N GLY A 490 -4.19 -7.08 -6.21
CA GLY A 490 -3.91 -8.47 -5.92
C GLY A 490 -2.45 -8.84 -5.97
N PHE A 491 -2.12 -9.91 -5.24
CA PHE A 491 -0.75 -10.27 -4.88
C PHE A 491 -0.55 -11.78 -5.01
N VAL A 492 0.61 -12.18 -5.53
CA VAL A 492 1.03 -13.58 -5.56
C VAL A 492 1.80 -13.94 -4.29
N ARG A 493 1.47 -15.09 -3.70
CA ARG A 493 2.32 -15.77 -2.72
C ARG A 493 2.23 -17.29 -2.95
N GLY A 494 3.38 -17.91 -3.22
CA GLY A 494 3.45 -19.28 -3.74
C GLY A 494 2.68 -19.41 -5.06
N ASN A 495 1.73 -20.34 -5.09
CA ASN A 495 0.80 -20.58 -6.19
C ASN A 495 -0.64 -20.10 -5.87
N ARG A 496 -0.77 -19.06 -5.03
CA ARG A 496 -2.03 -18.39 -4.72
C ARG A 496 -1.98 -16.93 -5.14
N TYR A 497 -3.12 -16.42 -5.62
CA TYR A 497 -3.33 -15.01 -5.92
C TYR A 497 -4.42 -14.47 -4.99
N TYR A 498 -4.09 -13.47 -4.17
CA TYR A 498 -4.97 -12.86 -3.18
C TYR A 498 -5.39 -11.50 -3.69
N MET A 499 -6.68 -11.28 -3.89
CA MET A 499 -7.21 -10.07 -4.52
C MET A 499 -8.26 -9.43 -3.64
N SER A 500 -8.15 -8.11 -3.43
CA SER A 500 -9.28 -7.30 -2.95
C SER A 500 -10.28 -7.10 -4.08
N ASN A 501 -11.54 -7.39 -3.79
CA ASN A 501 -12.68 -7.19 -4.67
C ASN A 501 -13.72 -6.43 -3.88
N TYR A 502 -13.69 -5.09 -3.90
CA TYR A 502 -14.63 -4.19 -3.23
C TYR A 502 -15.79 -4.88 -2.48
N THR A 503 -16.92 -5.09 -3.14
CA THR A 503 -18.15 -5.64 -2.54
C THR A 503 -18.14 -7.17 -2.36
N ALA A 504 -17.11 -7.87 -2.81
CA ALA A 504 -16.90 -9.30 -2.58
C ALA A 504 -15.87 -9.60 -1.48
N GLY A 505 -15.22 -8.59 -0.92
CA GLY A 505 -14.16 -8.73 0.07
C GLY A 505 -12.86 -9.28 -0.52
N LEU A 506 -12.31 -10.33 0.08
CA LEU A 506 -11.12 -11.04 -0.38
C LEU A 506 -11.51 -12.21 -1.29
N THR A 507 -10.90 -12.32 -2.48
CA THR A 507 -10.91 -13.54 -3.31
C THR A 507 -9.53 -14.15 -3.37
N VAL A 508 -9.45 -15.49 -3.23
CA VAL A 508 -8.20 -16.26 -3.37
C VAL A 508 -8.31 -17.22 -4.55
N LEU A 509 -7.38 -17.10 -5.50
CA LEU A 509 -7.29 -17.94 -6.69
C LEU A 509 -6.10 -18.91 -6.60
N ASP A 510 -6.29 -20.13 -7.06
CA ASP A 510 -5.21 -21.05 -7.40
C ASP A 510 -4.68 -20.71 -8.80
N ILE A 511 -3.41 -20.32 -8.86
CA ILE A 511 -2.69 -19.92 -10.08
C ILE A 511 -1.60 -20.92 -10.47
N THR A 512 -1.62 -22.15 -9.94
CA THR A 512 -0.66 -23.21 -10.27
C THR A 512 -0.52 -23.41 -11.77
N ASN A 513 -1.63 -23.28 -12.50
CA ASN A 513 -1.63 -23.22 -13.96
C ASN A 513 -2.29 -21.90 -14.42
N PRO A 514 -1.53 -20.94 -14.98
CA PRO A 514 -2.09 -19.65 -15.40
C PRO A 514 -3.13 -19.79 -16.52
N GLN A 515 -3.14 -20.90 -17.26
CA GLN A 515 -4.15 -21.18 -18.30
C GLN A 515 -5.46 -21.73 -17.72
N SER A 516 -5.49 -22.10 -16.43
CA SER A 516 -6.63 -22.76 -15.77
C SER A 516 -6.76 -22.32 -14.31
N ILE A 517 -6.83 -21.01 -14.11
CA ILE A 517 -7.00 -20.38 -12.79
C ILE A 517 -8.39 -20.71 -12.22
N THR A 518 -8.47 -20.96 -10.91
CA THR A 518 -9.75 -21.25 -10.22
C THR A 518 -9.82 -20.58 -8.86
N ARG A 519 -11.03 -20.25 -8.38
CA ARG A 519 -11.22 -19.76 -7.01
C ARG A 519 -11.10 -20.92 -6.01
N THR A 520 -10.32 -20.72 -4.95
CA THR A 520 -10.11 -21.71 -3.88
C THR A 520 -10.59 -21.23 -2.51
N GLY A 521 -10.78 -19.92 -2.35
CA GLY A 521 -11.37 -19.34 -1.14
C GLY A 521 -11.83 -17.91 -1.33
N TYR A 522 -12.62 -17.43 -0.37
CA TYR A 522 -13.02 -16.03 -0.29
C TYR A 522 -13.44 -15.66 1.15
N PHE A 523 -13.46 -14.36 1.45
CA PHE A 523 -14.06 -13.81 2.66
C PHE A 523 -14.74 -12.49 2.33
N ASP A 524 -16.06 -12.46 2.45
CA ASP A 524 -16.89 -11.31 2.07
C ASP A 524 -17.00 -10.32 3.24
N THR A 525 -16.39 -9.15 3.09
CA THR A 525 -16.45 -8.05 4.07
C THR A 525 -17.71 -7.18 3.92
N VAL A 526 -18.48 -7.38 2.84
CA VAL A 526 -19.70 -6.64 2.51
C VAL A 526 -20.88 -7.60 2.28
N PRO A 527 -21.27 -8.41 3.29
CA PRO A 527 -22.36 -9.40 3.18
C PRO A 527 -23.74 -8.84 2.81
N ALA A 528 -23.85 -7.52 2.77
CA ALA A 528 -25.02 -6.75 2.44
C ALA A 528 -25.27 -6.64 0.92
N SER A 529 -24.25 -6.76 0.07
CA SER A 529 -24.39 -6.55 -1.38
C SER A 529 -23.18 -7.08 -2.15
N ASP A 530 -23.42 -7.63 -3.35
CA ASP A 530 -22.41 -8.00 -4.36
C ASP A 530 -22.46 -7.09 -5.60
N SER A 531 -23.02 -5.89 -5.45
CA SER A 531 -23.18 -4.92 -6.54
C SER A 531 -21.83 -4.42 -7.08
N THR A 532 -21.78 -4.10 -8.37
CA THR A 532 -20.65 -3.43 -9.05
C THR A 532 -20.46 -1.99 -8.53
N GLN A 533 -19.80 -1.83 -7.38
CA GLN A 533 -19.58 -0.56 -6.69
C GLN A 533 -18.21 -0.56 -5.99
N PHE A 534 -17.65 0.64 -5.81
CA PHE A 534 -16.37 0.88 -5.11
C PHE A 534 -16.56 0.98 -3.59
N SER A 535 -17.10 -0.06 -2.98
CA SER A 535 -17.35 -0.12 -1.52
C SER A 535 -16.93 -1.48 -1.00
N GLY A 536 -16.30 -1.51 0.17
CA GLY A 536 -15.76 -2.73 0.75
C GLY A 536 -14.24 -2.82 0.70
N ALA A 537 -13.68 -4.00 0.41
CA ALA A 537 -12.25 -4.25 0.46
C ALA A 537 -11.49 -3.44 -0.60
N TRP A 538 -10.68 -2.48 -0.13
CA TRP A 538 -9.77 -1.69 -0.97
C TRP A 538 -8.47 -2.45 -1.21
N GLY A 539 -7.81 -2.90 -0.15
CA GLY A 539 -6.48 -3.53 -0.23
C GLY A 539 -6.40 -4.84 0.54
N ALA A 540 -5.48 -5.70 0.11
CA ALA A 540 -5.15 -6.96 0.78
C ALA A 540 -3.62 -7.08 0.93
N TYR A 541 -3.14 -7.62 2.05
CA TYR A 541 -1.72 -7.89 2.27
C TYR A 541 -1.53 -9.33 2.77
N PRO A 542 -1.01 -10.25 1.94
CA PRO A 542 -0.91 -11.67 2.28
C PRO A 542 0.50 -12.12 2.68
N PHE A 543 1.48 -11.24 2.91
CA PHE A 543 2.90 -11.62 3.02
C PHE A 543 3.40 -11.98 4.43
N TYR A 544 2.54 -12.00 5.46
CA TYR A 544 2.95 -12.36 6.83
C TYR A 544 3.46 -13.80 6.94
N PRO A 545 4.65 -14.08 7.51
CA PRO A 545 5.14 -15.45 7.72
C PRO A 545 4.18 -16.36 8.46
N SER A 546 3.37 -15.81 9.36
CA SER A 546 2.30 -16.55 10.06
C SER A 546 1.18 -17.09 9.16
N GLY A 547 1.13 -16.69 7.88
CA GLY A 547 0.05 -17.03 6.95
C GLY A 547 -1.23 -16.20 7.16
N LYS A 548 -1.15 -15.14 7.96
CA LYS A 548 -2.24 -14.16 8.10
C LYS A 548 -2.38 -13.34 6.83
N ILE A 549 -3.57 -12.80 6.63
CA ILE A 549 -3.88 -11.83 5.57
C ILE A 549 -4.55 -10.62 6.23
N ALA A 550 -4.07 -9.42 5.94
CA ALA A 550 -4.74 -8.19 6.35
C ALA A 550 -5.57 -7.63 5.19
N ILE A 551 -6.79 -7.17 5.46
CA ILE A 551 -7.67 -6.49 4.50
C ILE A 551 -8.04 -5.12 5.06
N SER A 552 -7.88 -4.07 4.26
CA SER A 552 -8.47 -2.77 4.54
C SER A 552 -9.78 -2.64 3.78
N ASP A 553 -10.86 -2.41 4.51
CA ASP A 553 -12.19 -2.20 4.00
C ASP A 553 -12.60 -0.73 4.18
N ILE A 554 -13.04 -0.10 3.08
CA ILE A 554 -13.43 1.32 3.02
C ILE A 554 -14.48 1.64 4.08
N ASN A 555 -15.42 0.72 4.30
CA ASN A 555 -16.63 0.98 5.07
C ASN A 555 -16.55 0.45 6.50
N SER A 556 -15.65 -0.51 6.76
CA SER A 556 -15.63 -1.24 8.02
C SER A 556 -14.28 -1.36 8.70
N GLY A 557 -13.16 -0.95 8.10
CA GLY A 557 -11.85 -0.93 8.77
C GLY A 557 -11.00 -2.17 8.50
N LEU A 558 -10.25 -2.64 9.50
CA LEU A 558 -9.17 -3.62 9.33
C LEU A 558 -9.64 -5.05 9.66
N TYR A 559 -9.52 -5.98 8.73
CA TYR A 559 -9.72 -7.41 8.98
C TYR A 559 -8.39 -8.16 8.99
N ILE A 560 -8.22 -9.04 9.96
CA ILE A 560 -7.13 -10.01 10.03
C ILE A 560 -7.72 -11.40 9.83
N LEU A 561 -7.29 -12.05 8.77
CA LEU A 561 -7.81 -13.32 8.28
C LEU A 561 -6.75 -14.41 8.36
N GLN A 562 -7.19 -15.67 8.40
CA GLN A 562 -6.32 -16.83 8.33
C GLN A 562 -6.63 -17.66 7.08
N ASP A 563 -5.60 -17.93 6.29
CA ASP A 563 -5.70 -18.72 5.08
C ASP A 563 -5.82 -20.23 5.36
N LYS A 564 -6.85 -20.88 4.79
CA LYS A 564 -7.02 -22.35 4.78
C LYS A 564 -7.05 -22.91 3.35
N THR A 565 -6.72 -22.13 2.33
CA THR A 565 -6.73 -22.51 0.92
C THR A 565 -5.50 -23.30 0.48
N LEU A 566 -4.52 -23.47 1.37
CA LEU A 566 -3.23 -24.10 1.08
C LEU A 566 -3.27 -25.63 1.16
N ALA A 567 -4.37 -26.22 1.65
CA ALA A 567 -4.51 -27.67 1.69
C ALA A 567 -4.41 -28.27 0.28
N SER A 568 -3.45 -29.18 0.06
CA SER A 568 -3.23 -29.81 -1.25
C SER A 568 -2.91 -31.30 -1.14
N THR A 569 -3.53 -32.11 -2.01
CA THR A 569 -3.22 -33.55 -2.12
C THR A 569 -1.81 -33.83 -2.65
N ALA A 570 -1.19 -32.85 -3.31
CA ALA A 570 0.21 -32.88 -3.72
C ALA A 570 1.17 -32.52 -2.57
N GLY A 571 0.64 -32.09 -1.43
CA GLY A 571 1.40 -31.81 -0.22
C GLY A 571 1.77 -30.35 -0.03
N GLU A 572 2.27 -30.07 1.15
CA GLU A 572 2.59 -28.76 1.68
C GLU A 572 4.08 -28.74 2.04
N PHE A 573 4.84 -27.82 1.46
CA PHE A 573 6.25 -27.64 1.79
C PHE A 573 6.41 -26.70 2.99
N THR A 574 7.30 -27.09 3.90
CA THR A 574 7.68 -26.27 5.06
C THR A 574 9.08 -26.63 5.55
N PHE A 575 9.71 -25.73 6.29
CA PHE A 575 10.91 -26.07 7.05
C PHE A 575 10.51 -26.84 8.32
N SER A 576 11.32 -27.84 8.69
CA SER A 576 11.12 -28.60 9.94
C SER A 576 11.20 -27.71 11.22
N THR A 577 11.95 -26.60 11.14
CA THR A 577 12.02 -25.52 12.13
C THR A 577 12.18 -24.19 11.40
N GLN A 578 11.70 -23.10 12.00
CA GLN A 578 11.81 -21.73 11.44
C GLN A 578 13.05 -20.99 11.94
N GLN A 579 13.84 -21.56 12.86
CA GLN A 579 15.04 -20.94 13.39
C GLN A 579 16.21 -21.91 13.26
N TYR A 580 17.27 -21.44 12.61
CA TYR A 580 18.56 -22.12 12.48
C TYR A 580 19.66 -21.20 12.99
N SER A 581 20.73 -21.81 13.46
CA SER A 581 21.89 -21.09 13.97
C SER A 581 23.15 -21.90 13.74
N GLY A 582 24.28 -21.22 13.51
CA GLY A 582 25.58 -21.88 13.43
C GLY A 582 26.72 -20.91 13.66
N GLU A 583 27.90 -21.47 13.91
CA GLU A 583 29.13 -20.70 14.02
C GLU A 583 29.92 -20.79 12.72
N GLU A 584 30.71 -19.77 12.41
CA GLU A 584 31.57 -19.80 11.23
C GLU A 584 32.53 -20.98 11.19
N GLY A 585 32.79 -21.46 9.98
CA GLY A 585 33.59 -22.67 9.73
C GLY A 585 32.79 -23.96 9.86
N ASN A 586 31.54 -23.90 10.35
CA ASN A 586 30.65 -25.05 10.43
C ASN A 586 29.65 -25.09 9.27
N THR A 587 28.92 -26.20 9.21
CA THR A 587 27.79 -26.39 8.29
C THR A 587 26.53 -26.64 9.09
N VAL A 588 25.39 -26.14 8.60
CA VAL A 588 24.08 -26.35 9.18
C VAL A 588 23.22 -27.09 8.16
N GLU A 589 22.67 -28.23 8.57
CA GLU A 589 21.71 -28.97 7.77
C GLU A 589 20.31 -28.37 7.94
N ILE A 590 19.73 -27.90 6.83
CA ILE A 590 18.39 -27.31 6.82
C ILE A 590 17.44 -28.36 6.24
N ASN A 591 16.46 -28.77 7.03
CA ASN A 591 15.53 -29.84 6.67
C ASN A 591 14.19 -29.27 6.19
N ILE A 592 13.74 -29.72 5.02
CA ILE A 592 12.50 -29.35 4.34
C ILE A 592 11.60 -30.59 4.25
N GLU A 593 10.34 -30.41 4.62
CA GLU A 593 9.34 -31.46 4.71
C GLU A 593 8.26 -31.27 3.65
N ARG A 594 7.69 -32.40 3.18
CA ARG A 594 6.48 -32.45 2.36
C ARG A 594 5.37 -33.11 3.16
N LEU A 595 4.46 -32.31 3.69
CA LEU A 595 3.41 -32.74 4.61
C LEU A 595 2.04 -32.81 3.93
N ASN A 596 1.08 -33.47 4.57
CA ASN A 596 -0.36 -33.42 4.24
C ASN A 596 -0.76 -33.80 2.79
N GLY A 597 0.14 -34.42 2.03
CA GLY A 597 -0.12 -34.90 0.67
C GLY A 597 1.17 -35.36 -0.01
N SER A 598 1.04 -36.24 -1.00
CA SER A 598 2.19 -36.76 -1.76
C SER A 598 1.86 -37.14 -3.20
N THR A 599 0.69 -36.72 -3.68
CA THR A 599 0.23 -37.02 -5.04
C THR A 599 1.06 -36.25 -6.07
N GLY A 600 1.59 -36.94 -7.06
CA GLY A 600 2.42 -36.36 -8.11
C GLY A 600 3.84 -36.01 -7.65
N ALA A 601 4.72 -35.79 -8.62
CA ALA A 601 6.03 -35.21 -8.36
C ALA A 601 5.87 -33.71 -8.08
N ALA A 602 6.64 -33.17 -7.14
CA ALA A 602 6.57 -31.78 -6.72
C ALA A 602 7.97 -31.21 -6.47
N THR A 603 8.15 -29.92 -6.70
CA THR A 603 9.43 -29.22 -6.55
C THR A 603 9.22 -27.89 -5.84
N VAL A 604 10.23 -27.45 -5.08
CA VAL A 604 10.25 -26.11 -4.46
C VAL A 604 11.63 -25.49 -4.63
N GLN A 605 11.67 -24.18 -4.82
CA GLN A 605 12.91 -23.40 -4.89
C GLN A 605 13.26 -22.84 -3.52
N LEU A 606 14.56 -22.68 -3.27
CA LEU A 606 15.10 -22.03 -2.08
C LEU A 606 15.81 -20.73 -2.47
N GLU A 607 15.49 -19.64 -1.80
CA GLU A 607 16.13 -18.34 -1.99
C GLU A 607 16.72 -17.84 -0.67
N LEU A 608 18.05 -17.70 -0.64
CA LEU A 608 18.78 -17.13 0.49
C LEU A 608 18.80 -15.61 0.36
N GLN A 609 18.24 -14.92 1.35
CA GLN A 609 18.30 -13.48 1.49
C GLN A 609 19.26 -13.11 2.62
N HIS A 610 20.27 -12.33 2.25
CA HIS A 610 21.23 -11.76 3.17
C HIS A 610 20.60 -10.56 3.89
N LEU A 611 20.47 -10.65 5.22
CA LEU A 611 19.93 -9.57 6.05
C LEU A 611 21.10 -8.71 6.57
N THR A 612 21.81 -9.20 7.59
CA THR A 612 23.07 -8.58 8.03
C THR A 612 24.31 -9.36 7.57
N THR A 613 24.15 -10.64 7.23
CA THR A 613 25.18 -11.40 6.50
C THR A 613 25.38 -10.85 5.09
N THR A 614 26.38 -11.39 4.41
CA THR A 614 26.73 -11.15 3.02
C THR A 614 27.09 -12.46 2.31
N THR A 615 27.41 -12.37 1.02
CA THR A 615 27.79 -13.55 0.22
C THR A 615 29.14 -14.15 0.59
N SER A 616 29.97 -13.46 1.39
CA SER A 616 31.19 -14.07 1.94
C SER A 616 30.86 -15.03 3.08
N ASP A 617 29.79 -14.78 3.82
CA ASP A 617 29.61 -15.34 5.16
C ASP A 617 28.85 -16.66 5.08
N ILE A 618 27.89 -16.75 4.15
CA ILE A 618 27.08 -17.95 3.97
C ILE A 618 26.80 -18.30 2.51
N SER A 619 26.68 -19.60 2.25
CA SER A 619 26.26 -20.14 0.94
C SER A 619 25.46 -21.43 1.07
N LEU A 620 24.60 -21.69 0.09
CA LEU A 620 23.82 -22.94 -0.01
C LEU A 620 24.40 -23.85 -1.11
N ASP A 621 24.41 -25.15 -0.84
CA ASP A 621 24.83 -26.18 -1.80
C ASP A 621 23.81 -26.42 -2.93
N ASN A 622 22.52 -26.22 -2.65
CA ASN A 622 21.43 -26.42 -3.57
C ASN A 622 20.30 -25.41 -3.35
N THR A 623 19.65 -24.99 -4.44
CA THR A 623 18.56 -24.01 -4.46
C THR A 623 17.24 -24.59 -4.96
N SER A 624 17.16 -25.91 -5.15
CA SER A 624 15.93 -26.58 -5.56
C SER A 624 15.86 -28.02 -5.04
N LEU A 625 14.69 -28.39 -4.50
CA LEU A 625 14.41 -29.74 -4.02
C LEU A 625 13.19 -30.31 -4.73
N SER A 626 13.30 -31.56 -5.17
CA SER A 626 12.23 -32.27 -5.88
C SER A 626 11.90 -33.60 -5.22
N TRP A 627 10.62 -33.90 -5.07
CA TRP A 627 10.07 -35.17 -4.60
C TRP A 627 9.40 -35.90 -5.75
N SER A 628 9.61 -37.23 -5.81
CA SER A 628 8.87 -38.10 -6.72
C SER A 628 7.42 -38.29 -6.26
N ASP A 629 6.58 -38.85 -7.13
CA ASP A 629 5.21 -39.24 -6.77
C ASP A 629 5.22 -40.23 -5.58
N GLY A 630 4.42 -39.93 -4.56
CA GLY A 630 4.34 -40.70 -3.32
C GLY A 630 5.50 -40.50 -2.33
N GLU A 631 6.55 -39.75 -2.69
CA GLU A 631 7.70 -39.51 -1.80
C GLU A 631 7.38 -38.46 -0.74
N THR A 632 7.53 -38.81 0.54
CA THR A 632 7.28 -37.95 1.70
C THR A 632 8.48 -37.78 2.63
N ALA A 633 9.61 -38.42 2.32
CA ALA A 633 10.80 -38.32 3.15
C ALA A 633 11.32 -36.87 3.12
N SER A 634 11.68 -36.32 4.28
CA SER A 634 12.31 -35.00 4.37
C SER A 634 13.59 -34.96 3.54
N LYS A 635 13.88 -33.81 2.93
CA LYS A 635 15.12 -33.56 2.20
C LYS A 635 15.83 -32.37 2.83
N SER A 636 17.14 -32.35 2.70
CA SER A 636 17.95 -31.28 3.27
C SER A 636 18.78 -30.55 2.22
N VAL A 637 19.12 -29.32 2.57
CA VAL A 637 20.21 -28.54 1.95
C VAL A 637 21.26 -28.25 3.02
N THR A 638 22.50 -28.09 2.59
CA THR A 638 23.60 -27.74 3.48
C THR A 638 23.89 -26.25 3.36
N LEU A 639 23.72 -25.52 4.46
CA LEU A 639 24.23 -24.17 4.61
C LEU A 639 25.68 -24.23 5.07
N THR A 640 26.59 -23.67 4.28
CA THR A 640 27.98 -23.50 4.68
C THR A 640 28.17 -22.11 5.25
N ILE A 641 28.72 -22.02 6.47
CA ILE A 641 29.07 -20.76 7.11
C ILE A 641 30.58 -20.61 7.01
N THR A 642 31.03 -19.64 6.24
CA THR A 642 32.44 -19.40 5.94
C THR A 642 33.11 -18.78 7.16
N ALA A 643 34.26 -19.30 7.57
CA ALA A 643 35.15 -18.62 8.51
C ALA A 643 36.09 -17.70 7.76
N ASP A 644 36.00 -16.40 8.03
CA ASP A 644 36.86 -15.38 7.41
C ASP A 644 37.93 -14.84 8.40
N GLY A 645 37.75 -15.08 9.70
CA GLY A 645 38.65 -14.69 10.78
C GLY A 645 38.47 -13.25 11.27
N SER A 646 37.39 -12.58 10.86
CA SER A 646 36.97 -11.27 11.33
C SER A 646 36.05 -11.42 12.54
N ASP A 647 36.33 -10.72 13.65
CA ASP A 647 35.43 -10.72 14.82
C ASP A 647 34.18 -9.88 14.52
N GLU A 648 33.09 -10.57 14.22
CA GLU A 648 31.80 -9.99 13.83
C GLU A 648 30.73 -10.17 14.92
N SER A 649 29.76 -9.26 14.95
CA SER A 649 28.56 -9.46 15.77
C SER A 649 27.72 -10.60 15.21
N VAL A 650 26.76 -11.12 15.99
CA VAL A 650 25.78 -12.09 15.46
C VAL A 650 25.09 -11.50 14.23
N GLU A 651 25.15 -12.24 13.14
CA GLU A 651 24.56 -11.87 11.87
C GLU A 651 23.33 -12.71 11.54
N SER A 652 22.56 -12.25 10.57
CA SER A 652 21.28 -12.83 10.22
C SER A 652 21.11 -12.98 8.71
N ALA A 653 20.35 -14.01 8.34
CA ALA A 653 19.83 -14.24 7.01
C ALA A 653 18.42 -14.83 7.09
N ALA A 654 17.71 -14.79 5.97
CA ALA A 654 16.42 -15.44 5.78
C ALA A 654 16.51 -16.44 4.63
N LEU A 655 15.89 -17.60 4.80
CA LEU A 655 15.77 -18.61 3.76
C LEU A 655 14.30 -18.81 3.40
N TRP A 656 14.00 -18.59 2.13
CA TRP A 656 12.66 -18.67 1.59
C TRP A 656 12.45 -19.93 0.78
N LEU A 657 11.31 -20.58 0.96
CA LEU A 657 10.72 -21.51 0.00
C LEU A 657 9.86 -20.69 -0.97
N LYS A 658 10.08 -20.86 -2.27
CA LYS A 658 9.36 -20.15 -3.33
C LYS A 658 9.02 -21.08 -4.48
N ASN A 659 8.09 -20.63 -5.32
CA ASN A 659 7.63 -21.26 -6.55
C ASN A 659 7.35 -22.76 -6.38
N PRO A 660 6.37 -23.14 -5.53
CA PRO A 660 5.98 -24.54 -5.40
C PRO A 660 5.40 -25.05 -6.73
N GLN A 661 5.88 -26.20 -7.21
CA GLN A 661 5.46 -26.82 -8.47
C GLN A 661 4.82 -28.19 -8.23
N GLY A 662 4.06 -28.67 -9.22
CA GLY A 662 3.37 -29.97 -9.14
C GLY A 662 2.07 -29.94 -8.33
N GLY A 663 1.52 -28.75 -8.07
CA GLY A 663 0.29 -28.56 -7.29
C GLY A 663 0.49 -28.56 -5.78
N ALA A 664 1.73 -28.72 -5.30
CA ALA A 664 2.06 -28.51 -3.90
C ALA A 664 1.92 -27.02 -3.52
N THR A 665 1.84 -26.73 -2.22
CA THR A 665 1.68 -25.38 -1.66
C THR A 665 2.76 -25.11 -0.62
N LEU A 666 2.87 -23.87 -0.15
CA LEU A 666 3.77 -23.47 0.93
C LEU A 666 2.97 -23.24 2.21
N THR A 667 3.50 -23.63 3.36
CA THR A 667 2.89 -23.33 4.68
C THR A 667 3.90 -22.68 5.62
N ASN A 668 3.42 -22.06 6.72
CA ASN A 668 4.23 -21.24 7.63
C ASN A 668 5.03 -20.15 6.91
N GLY A 669 4.41 -19.59 5.86
CA GLY A 669 4.98 -18.56 5.02
C GLY A 669 6.21 -18.95 4.21
N GLY A 670 6.64 -20.22 4.25
CA GLY A 670 7.83 -20.68 3.56
C GLY A 670 9.11 -19.98 4.04
N LEU A 671 9.21 -19.59 5.31
CA LEU A 671 10.33 -18.80 5.82
C LEU A 671 11.04 -19.51 6.98
N ALA A 672 12.36 -19.48 6.96
CA ALA A 672 13.21 -19.75 8.11
C ALA A 672 14.26 -18.64 8.29
N TYR A 673 14.59 -18.35 9.54
CA TYR A 673 15.65 -17.43 9.92
C TYR A 673 16.92 -18.20 10.22
N ILE A 674 18.06 -17.61 9.85
CA ILE A 674 19.39 -18.14 10.09
C ILE A 674 20.15 -17.08 10.90
N GLN A 675 20.78 -17.51 11.98
CA GLN A 675 21.69 -16.69 12.77
C GLN A 675 23.11 -17.26 12.66
N VAL A 676 24.08 -16.38 12.43
CA VAL A 676 25.49 -16.72 12.26
C VAL A 676 26.29 -16.02 13.35
N ALA A 677 27.22 -16.72 13.98
CA ALA A 677 28.09 -16.15 15.00
C ALA A 677 29.56 -16.52 14.75
N ASP A 678 30.47 -15.64 15.15
CA ASP A 678 31.90 -15.94 15.12
C ASP A 678 32.26 -16.98 16.20
N PRO A 679 32.98 -18.06 15.84
CA PRO A 679 33.49 -19.05 16.78
C PRO A 679 34.57 -18.44 17.69
N SER A 680 34.24 -18.28 18.98
CA SER A 680 35.09 -17.79 20.10
C SER A 680 34.84 -16.35 20.54
N SER A 681 33.85 -15.68 19.96
CA SER A 681 33.39 -14.37 20.42
C SER A 681 32.76 -14.45 21.84
N THR A 682 32.96 -13.40 22.65
CA THR A 682 32.45 -13.38 24.03
C THR A 682 30.94 -13.22 24.06
N ASN A 683 30.21 -14.15 24.69
CA ASN A 683 28.77 -14.01 24.92
C ASN A 683 28.46 -12.68 25.61
N THR A 684 27.74 -11.78 24.95
CA THR A 684 27.36 -10.48 25.50
C THR A 684 25.86 -10.28 25.35
N ILE A 685 25.18 -9.92 26.44
CA ILE A 685 23.78 -9.47 26.40
C ILE A 685 23.73 -7.96 26.56
N GLN A 686 22.91 -7.31 25.74
CA GLN A 686 22.63 -5.89 25.87
C GLN A 686 21.16 -5.56 25.65
N LEU A 687 20.73 -4.40 26.15
CA LEU A 687 19.48 -3.79 25.73
C LEU A 687 19.69 -3.13 24.36
N MET A 688 18.73 -3.33 23.45
CA MET A 688 18.74 -2.64 22.16
C MET A 688 18.75 -1.12 22.35
N ALA A 689 19.51 -0.40 21.52
CA ALA A 689 19.59 1.05 21.58
C ALA A 689 18.26 1.73 21.19
N ASN A 690 18.06 2.97 21.65
CA ASN A 690 16.93 3.84 21.27
C ASN A 690 15.54 3.24 21.52
N GLN A 691 15.36 2.57 22.67
CA GLN A 691 14.03 2.09 23.05
C GLN A 691 13.12 3.26 23.40
N SER A 692 11.88 3.21 22.92
CA SER A 692 10.86 4.23 23.16
C SER A 692 9.83 3.77 24.17
N ALA A 693 9.12 4.73 24.76
CA ALA A 693 8.02 4.47 25.67
C ALA A 693 6.74 4.13 24.88
N PRO A 694 5.76 3.44 25.48
CA PRO A 694 4.50 3.14 24.80
C PRO A 694 3.75 4.44 24.44
N ALA A 695 3.09 4.41 23.29
CA ALA A 695 2.28 5.54 22.79
C ALA A 695 1.05 5.84 23.66
N ALA A 696 0.54 4.87 24.42
CA ALA A 696 -0.59 5.09 25.32
C ALA A 696 -0.51 4.22 26.57
N ASN A 697 -1.16 4.68 27.65
CA ASN A 697 -1.09 4.06 28.98
C ASN A 697 -1.83 2.71 29.07
N ASP A 698 -2.67 2.39 28.08
CA ASP A 698 -3.39 1.13 27.96
C ASP A 698 -2.64 0.07 27.12
N GLN A 699 -1.50 0.45 26.53
CA GLN A 699 -0.67 -0.46 25.75
C GLN A 699 0.43 -1.10 26.59
N PRO A 700 0.80 -2.36 26.31
CA PRO A 700 1.95 -2.98 26.94
C PRO A 700 3.23 -2.23 26.56
N PHE A 701 4.16 -2.13 27.50
CA PHE A 701 5.53 -1.70 27.20
C PHE A 701 6.36 -2.93 26.87
N MET A 702 7.09 -2.88 25.77
CA MET A 702 7.97 -3.98 25.37
C MET A 702 9.41 -3.48 25.22
N PHE A 703 10.37 -4.26 25.72
CA PHE A 703 11.78 -3.96 25.50
C PHE A 703 12.51 -5.13 24.87
N VAL A 704 13.56 -4.82 24.10
CA VAL A 704 14.33 -5.82 23.36
C VAL A 704 15.70 -6.00 24.00
N ALA A 705 16.04 -7.25 24.27
CA ALA A 705 17.38 -7.66 24.66
C ALA A 705 18.01 -8.48 23.53
N GLN A 706 19.28 -8.18 23.22
CA GLN A 706 20.04 -8.77 22.13
C GLN A 706 21.15 -9.64 22.70
N ARG A 707 21.39 -10.77 22.03
CA ARG A 707 22.58 -11.61 22.25
C ARG A 707 23.60 -11.31 21.16
N LEU A 708 24.81 -10.95 21.58
CA LEU A 708 25.95 -10.66 20.71
C LEU A 708 27.10 -11.63 21.03
N GLY A 709 28.00 -11.79 20.06
CA GLY A 709 29.13 -12.72 20.15
C GLY A 709 28.67 -14.18 20.12
N GLY A 710 29.21 -15.02 21.00
CA GLY A 710 29.06 -16.46 20.91
C GLY A 710 27.65 -16.99 21.12
N ILE A 711 27.36 -18.14 20.51
CA ILE A 711 26.06 -18.84 20.63
C ILE A 711 26.16 -20.24 21.25
N SER A 712 27.36 -20.79 21.41
CA SER A 712 27.68 -22.17 21.85
C SER A 712 27.50 -22.46 23.35
N SER A 713 26.66 -21.69 24.04
CA SER A 713 26.25 -22.01 25.42
C SER A 713 24.93 -21.35 25.79
N ALA A 714 24.19 -21.94 26.72
CA ALA A 714 23.02 -21.29 27.30
C ALA A 714 23.45 -20.12 28.21
N VAL A 715 22.75 -18.99 28.09
CA VAL A 715 23.00 -17.76 28.85
C VAL A 715 21.72 -17.21 29.45
N SER A 716 21.82 -16.52 30.58
CA SER A 716 20.66 -15.86 31.18
C SER A 716 21.02 -14.57 31.89
N VAL A 717 20.02 -13.71 32.04
CA VAL A 717 20.14 -12.43 32.75
C VAL A 717 18.81 -12.13 33.46
N ASN A 718 18.88 -11.56 34.66
CA ASN A 718 17.70 -11.03 35.32
C ASN A 718 17.44 -9.60 34.84
N TYR A 719 16.17 -9.24 34.66
CA TYR A 719 15.77 -7.87 34.39
C TYR A 719 14.94 -7.30 35.54
N GLU A 720 15.03 -5.99 35.73
CA GLU A 720 14.11 -5.19 36.54
C GLU A 720 13.68 -3.98 35.71
N VAL A 721 12.38 -3.70 35.67
CA VAL A 721 11.81 -2.47 35.12
C VAL A 721 11.27 -1.66 36.28
N SER A 722 11.75 -0.43 36.39
CA SER A 722 11.36 0.53 37.41
C SER A 722 10.69 1.74 36.79
N LEU A 723 9.60 2.20 37.41
CA LEU A 723 8.90 3.42 37.05
C LEU A 723 9.21 4.49 38.10
N THR A 724 9.80 5.60 37.67
CA THR A 724 10.03 6.77 38.51
C THR A 724 8.98 7.84 38.22
N VAL A 725 8.20 8.22 39.23
CA VAL A 725 7.21 9.32 39.18
C VAL A 725 7.50 10.28 40.32
N ASN A 726 7.63 11.59 40.05
CA ASN A 726 7.88 12.62 41.07
C ASN A 726 9.05 12.28 42.02
N SER A 727 10.15 11.74 41.47
CA SER A 727 11.35 11.31 42.20
C SER A 727 11.18 10.06 43.08
N ALA A 728 10.04 9.38 43.06
CA ALA A 728 9.86 8.06 43.69
C ALA A 728 9.98 6.96 42.62
N SER A 729 10.96 6.06 42.79
CA SER A 729 11.17 4.91 41.89
C SER A 729 10.58 3.64 42.50
N THR A 730 9.79 2.91 41.71
CA THR A 730 9.17 1.63 42.11
C THR A 730 9.40 0.59 41.03
N ALA A 731 9.85 -0.61 41.42
CA ALA A 731 9.94 -1.75 40.52
C ALA A 731 8.52 -2.21 40.11
N VAL A 732 8.25 -2.20 38.81
CA VAL A 732 6.95 -2.55 38.22
C VAL A 732 6.96 -3.91 37.52
N ALA A 733 8.13 -4.39 37.10
CA ALA A 733 8.31 -5.75 36.57
C ALA A 733 9.72 -6.26 36.85
N ASN A 734 9.87 -7.58 36.98
CA ASN A 734 11.16 -8.25 37.01
C ASN A 734 11.00 -9.70 36.52
N GLY A 735 12.12 -10.31 36.13
CA GLY A 735 12.13 -11.68 35.66
C GLY A 735 13.51 -12.10 35.17
N THR A 736 13.58 -13.22 34.46
CA THR A 736 14.79 -13.75 33.85
C THR A 736 14.58 -13.94 32.35
N ILE A 737 15.56 -13.49 31.56
CA ILE A 737 15.63 -13.74 30.13
C ILE A 737 16.67 -14.83 29.90
N GLU A 738 16.31 -15.85 29.13
CA GLU A 738 17.14 -17.02 28.86
C GLU A 738 17.28 -17.23 27.36
N TRP A 739 18.50 -17.52 26.92
CA TRP A 739 18.80 -18.07 25.61
C TRP A 739 19.31 -19.48 25.78
N ALA A 740 18.71 -20.41 25.04
CA ALA A 740 19.21 -21.77 24.97
C ALA A 740 20.59 -21.84 24.27
N ASP A 741 21.26 -22.99 24.40
CA ASP A 741 22.45 -23.27 23.60
C ASP A 741 22.11 -23.23 22.10
N GLY A 742 22.91 -22.49 21.33
CA GLY A 742 22.68 -22.19 19.92
C GLY A 742 21.70 -21.04 19.65
N GLU A 743 20.90 -20.59 20.62
CA GLU A 743 19.89 -19.56 20.37
C GLU A 743 20.49 -18.15 20.31
N ALA A 744 20.27 -17.45 19.20
CA ALA A 744 20.78 -16.09 18.98
C ALA A 744 19.70 -15.01 18.75
N ALA A 745 18.45 -15.42 18.53
CA ALA A 745 17.36 -14.48 18.24
C ALA A 745 17.16 -13.48 19.39
N ASN A 746 16.81 -12.24 19.05
CA ASN A 746 16.49 -11.21 20.03
C ASN A 746 15.29 -11.64 20.89
N LYS A 747 15.30 -11.24 22.17
CA LYS A 747 14.19 -11.51 23.10
C LYS A 747 13.40 -10.24 23.35
N VAL A 748 12.10 -10.32 23.14
CA VAL A 748 11.15 -9.26 23.49
C VAL A 748 10.52 -9.58 24.84
N VAL A 749 10.67 -8.67 25.79
CA VAL A 749 10.04 -8.77 27.11
C VAL A 749 8.86 -7.81 27.18
N SER A 750 7.68 -8.32 27.51
CA SER A 750 6.46 -7.52 27.65
C SER A 750 6.15 -7.23 29.11
N VAL A 751 5.94 -5.95 29.41
CA VAL A 751 5.43 -5.43 30.68
C VAL A 751 3.97 -5.03 30.45
N PRO A 752 3.00 -5.64 31.16
CA PRO A 752 1.58 -5.37 30.91
C PRO A 752 1.22 -3.93 31.27
N ALA A 753 0.31 -3.32 30.51
CA ALA A 753 -0.17 -1.96 30.74
C ALA A 753 -0.67 -1.73 32.18
N SER A 754 -1.29 -2.75 32.78
CA SER A 754 -1.77 -2.70 34.17
C SER A 754 -0.67 -2.51 35.22
N ALA A 755 0.59 -2.78 34.88
CA ALA A 755 1.74 -2.52 35.75
C ALA A 755 2.27 -1.08 35.61
N LEU A 756 1.82 -0.35 34.60
CA LEU A 756 2.26 1.01 34.26
C LEU A 756 1.20 2.05 34.69
N THR A 757 0.72 1.96 35.93
CA THR A 757 -0.26 2.92 36.46
C THR A 757 0.41 4.29 36.66
N GLU A 758 -0.25 5.38 36.24
CA GLU A 758 0.20 6.77 36.42
C GLU A 758 1.35 7.25 35.50
N LEU A 759 1.51 6.69 34.30
CA LEU A 759 2.40 7.27 33.31
C LEU A 759 2.01 8.73 33.01
N SER A 760 2.98 9.61 33.18
CA SER A 760 2.93 11.03 32.85
C SER A 760 4.22 11.45 32.16
N ALA A 761 4.23 12.61 31.49
CA ALA A 761 5.42 13.13 30.82
C ALA A 761 6.62 13.43 31.75
N ALA A 762 6.42 13.39 33.08
CA ALA A 762 7.49 13.50 34.06
C ALA A 762 8.02 12.13 34.53
N SER A 763 7.50 11.04 33.97
CA SER A 763 7.84 9.69 34.41
C SER A 763 9.03 9.15 33.63
N ILE A 764 9.83 8.32 34.29
CA ILE A 764 11.01 7.68 33.72
C ILE A 764 10.83 6.17 33.85
N LEU A 765 10.88 5.46 32.73
CA LEU A 765 10.99 4.02 32.71
C LEU A 765 12.47 3.64 32.66
N GLU A 766 12.95 2.90 33.64
CA GLU A 766 14.31 2.38 33.68
C GLU A 766 14.30 0.87 33.58
N ILE A 767 15.03 0.32 32.62
CA ILE A 767 15.26 -1.11 32.48
C ILE A 767 16.69 -1.38 32.95
N ASN A 768 16.87 -2.38 33.79
CA ASN A 768 18.18 -2.80 34.28
C ASN A 768 18.36 -4.32 34.11
N LEU A 769 19.43 -4.72 33.43
CA LEU A 769 19.91 -6.08 33.29
C LEU A 769 20.97 -6.38 34.37
N GLN A 770 20.82 -7.50 35.06
CA GLN A 770 21.68 -7.88 36.20
C GLN A 770 21.78 -9.39 36.38
N ASN A 771 22.70 -9.84 37.24
CA ASN A 771 22.89 -11.27 37.56
C ASN A 771 23.11 -12.15 36.33
N ALA A 772 23.95 -11.69 35.38
CA ALA A 772 24.28 -12.43 34.17
C ALA A 772 24.98 -13.77 34.47
N ILE A 773 24.57 -14.82 33.78
CA ILE A 773 25.13 -16.18 33.84
C ILE A 773 25.71 -16.54 32.47
N ASN A 774 26.98 -16.95 32.44
CA ASN A 774 27.73 -17.33 31.23
C ASN A 774 27.82 -16.23 30.15
N THR A 775 27.60 -14.97 30.51
CA THR A 775 27.62 -13.83 29.60
C THR A 775 28.10 -12.57 30.30
N GLN A 776 28.59 -11.60 29.53
CA GLN A 776 28.86 -10.24 29.96
C GLN A 776 27.68 -9.33 29.62
N LEU A 777 27.53 -8.24 30.38
CA LEU A 777 26.53 -7.22 30.09
C LEU A 777 27.18 -6.00 29.44
N ALA A 778 26.62 -5.57 28.33
CA ALA A 778 26.88 -4.27 27.72
C ALA A 778 25.56 -3.47 27.67
N ASN A 779 25.62 -2.14 27.77
CA ASN A 779 24.42 -1.28 27.77
C ASN A 779 23.28 -1.83 28.65
N ALA A 780 23.63 -2.28 29.87
CA ALA A 780 22.76 -3.03 30.75
C ALA A 780 21.60 -2.20 31.31
N THR A 781 21.67 -0.88 31.20
CA THR A 781 20.66 0.05 31.70
C THR A 781 20.21 0.99 30.59
N VAL A 782 18.89 1.12 30.43
CA VAL A 782 18.26 2.08 29.53
C VAL A 782 17.23 2.86 30.33
N SER A 783 17.33 4.20 30.29
CA SER A 783 16.36 5.11 30.89
C SER A 783 15.58 5.82 29.78
N ILE A 784 14.26 5.67 29.78
CA ILE A 784 13.35 6.22 28.78
C ILE A 784 12.51 7.31 29.44
N GLN A 785 12.64 8.54 28.94
CA GLN A 785 11.75 9.64 29.30
C GLN A 785 10.46 9.51 28.50
N LEU A 786 9.32 9.51 29.18
CA LEU A 786 8.03 9.62 28.51
C LEU A 786 7.87 11.06 28.01
N GLN A 787 7.86 11.26 26.69
CA GLN A 787 7.57 12.58 26.12
C GLN A 787 6.08 12.93 26.32
N ASN A 788 5.75 14.22 26.25
CA ASN A 788 4.35 14.67 26.26
C ASN A 788 3.58 13.95 25.15
N GLN A 789 2.74 12.99 25.53
CA GLN A 789 1.72 12.46 24.66
C GLN A 789 0.86 13.64 24.18
N PRO A 790 0.60 13.80 22.87
CA PRO A 790 -0.42 14.74 22.42
C PRO A 790 -1.75 14.27 23.02
N THR A 791 -2.21 14.97 24.05
CA THR A 791 -3.53 14.71 24.63
C THR A 791 -4.58 15.17 23.62
N THR A 792 -5.25 14.22 22.95
CA THR A 792 -6.42 14.43 22.07
C THR A 792 -6.14 15.30 20.83
N PRO A 793 -6.85 15.09 19.70
CA PRO A 793 -6.74 15.97 18.55
C PRO A 793 -7.18 17.38 18.97
N THR A 794 -6.28 18.36 18.90
CA THR A 794 -6.71 19.75 18.92
C THR A 794 -7.56 19.99 17.68
N THR A 795 -8.82 20.35 17.89
CA THR A 795 -9.68 20.90 16.84
C THR A 795 -8.86 21.93 16.04
N PRO A 796 -8.81 21.87 14.70
CA PRO A 796 -8.06 22.84 13.93
C PRO A 796 -8.56 24.23 14.27
N THR A 797 -7.71 25.06 14.88
CA THR A 797 -8.00 26.48 14.99
C THR A 797 -8.09 27.03 13.58
N THR A 798 -9.28 27.50 13.20
CA THR A 798 -9.52 28.32 12.02
C THR A 798 -8.39 29.32 11.83
N PRO A 799 -7.73 29.39 10.67
CA PRO A 799 -6.76 30.43 10.39
C PRO A 799 -7.46 31.78 10.55
N SER A 800 -6.90 32.63 11.40
CA SER A 800 -7.33 34.02 11.55
C SER A 800 -7.30 34.70 10.18
N THR A 801 -8.42 35.29 9.79
CA THR A 801 -8.57 36.19 8.64
C THR A 801 -7.39 37.17 8.56
N PRO A 802 -6.68 37.26 7.42
CA PRO A 802 -5.70 38.32 7.23
C PRO A 802 -6.43 39.67 7.22
N SER A 803 -6.02 40.55 8.12
CA SER A 803 -6.44 41.95 8.15
C SER A 803 -6.07 42.65 6.85
N GLU A 804 -7.00 43.43 6.28
CA GLU A 804 -6.76 44.33 5.15
C GLU A 804 -5.53 45.23 5.38
N PRO A 805 -4.64 45.39 4.40
CA PRO A 805 -3.72 46.50 4.38
C PRO A 805 -4.34 47.71 3.68
N SER A 806 -4.47 48.78 4.46
CA SER A 806 -4.77 50.14 4.02
C SER A 806 -3.78 50.68 2.97
N ASN A 807 -4.31 51.44 2.02
CA ASN A 807 -3.59 52.33 1.11
C ASN A 807 -2.49 53.16 1.80
N ASN A 808 -1.23 53.06 1.33
CA ASN A 808 -0.50 54.18 0.74
C ASN A 808 0.93 53.83 0.26
N SER A 809 1.17 54.14 -1.01
CA SER A 809 2.33 54.87 -1.56
C SER A 809 3.78 54.34 -1.42
N SER A 810 4.33 54.05 -2.61
CA SER A 810 5.68 54.33 -3.12
C SER A 810 6.81 53.33 -2.89
N GLY A 811 7.48 52.97 -4.00
CA GLY A 811 8.79 52.32 -4.02
C GLY A 811 8.87 51.23 -5.09
N GLY A 812 9.45 51.55 -6.25
CA GLY A 812 9.46 50.67 -7.42
C GLY A 812 10.49 49.54 -7.36
N GLY A 813 10.42 48.64 -8.36
CA GLY A 813 11.52 47.73 -8.65
C GLY A 813 11.13 46.40 -9.32
N ASN A 814 11.04 46.42 -10.65
CA ASN A 814 11.37 45.36 -11.61
C ASN A 814 10.65 43.99 -11.56
N ILE A 815 9.83 43.77 -12.59
CA ILE A 815 9.48 42.45 -13.15
C ILE A 815 10.12 42.36 -14.54
N PRO A 816 10.88 41.30 -14.87
CA PRO A 816 11.39 41.09 -16.23
C PRO A 816 10.27 40.55 -17.13
N GLY A 817 10.08 41.23 -18.26
CA GLY A 817 9.06 40.93 -19.24
C GLY A 817 9.49 39.85 -20.23
N TYR A 818 8.58 38.91 -20.44
CA TYR A 818 8.34 38.29 -21.74
C TYR A 818 6.81 38.17 -21.87
N ILE A 819 6.30 38.36 -23.09
CA ILE A 819 4.86 38.49 -23.45
C ILE A 819 4.35 39.95 -23.45
N LEU A 820 5.05 40.82 -24.20
CA LEU A 820 4.41 42.00 -24.80
C LEU A 820 5.07 42.38 -26.14
N ILE A 821 5.32 41.40 -27.01
CA ILE A 821 5.73 41.61 -28.41
C ILE A 821 4.90 40.69 -29.30
N ALA A 822 3.58 40.87 -29.29
CA ALA A 822 2.68 40.30 -30.28
C ALA A 822 1.45 41.17 -30.58
N LEU A 823 1.17 42.20 -29.75
CA LEU A 823 -0.06 43.01 -29.85
C LEU A 823 0.12 44.45 -30.35
N ILE A 824 1.34 44.87 -30.74
CA ILE A 824 1.61 46.22 -31.26
C ILE A 824 1.85 46.26 -32.79
N ALA A 825 1.85 45.11 -33.48
CA ALA A 825 2.03 45.06 -34.93
C ALA A 825 0.73 45.14 -35.76
N LEU A 826 -0.45 45.09 -35.14
CA LEU A 826 -1.76 45.08 -35.83
C LEU A 826 -2.54 46.40 -35.80
N LEU A 827 -2.00 47.46 -35.17
CA LEU A 827 -2.71 48.74 -34.99
C LEU A 827 -2.09 49.95 -35.71
N LEU A 828 -1.03 49.78 -36.50
CA LEU A 828 -0.38 50.88 -37.23
C LEU A 828 -0.21 50.57 -38.72
N CYS A 829 -1.31 50.31 -39.42
CA CYS A 829 -1.37 50.50 -40.88
C CYS A 829 -2.81 50.76 -41.38
N ARG A 830 -3.45 51.80 -40.84
CA ARG A 830 -4.69 52.34 -41.45
C ARG A 830 -4.87 53.83 -41.15
N LYS A 831 -4.00 54.69 -41.70
CA LYS A 831 -4.33 56.07 -42.12
C LYS A 831 -3.10 56.78 -42.67
N LYS A 832 -2.99 56.89 -44.00
CA LYS A 832 -3.07 58.17 -44.73
C LYS A 832 -2.62 57.99 -46.18
N ARG A 833 -3.60 58.06 -47.08
CA ARG A 833 -3.44 58.50 -48.47
C ARG A 833 -4.25 59.80 -48.58
N SER A 834 -3.59 60.93 -48.80
CA SER A 834 -4.16 62.11 -49.46
C SER A 834 -3.08 63.17 -49.65
N VAL A 835 -2.82 63.44 -50.94
CA VAL A 835 -1.95 64.44 -51.59
C VAL A 835 -0.47 64.17 -51.53
#